data_AF-A0AAW1QYN5-F1
#
_entry.id   AF-A0AAW1QYN5-F1
#
_cell.length_a   1.000
_cell.length_b   1.000
_cell.length_c   1.000
_cell.angle_alpha   90.00
_cell.angle_beta   90.00
_cell.angle_gamma   90.00
#
_symmetry.space_group_name_H-M   'P 1'
#
loop_
_entity.id
_entity.type
_entity.pdbx_description
1 polymer ?
#
loop_
_entity_poly.entity_id
_entity_poly.type
_entity_poly.pdbx_seq_one_letter_code
_entity_poly.pdbx_strand_id
1 'polypeptide(L)'
;MILRSARQLTLQSVHIPVKPASTEDTRQIAVKIADSSKDREQLLDWPQSSVVACFILHPAVAIWRRHSEAAMTEGRRSALGACSRLHSSSQRRRYLESLFMGMEGDSCPAGSVCSSKRMGRGAYHVPGWCSITMGGAAGLWLDHASNMHSPGQPIKALDKLGHQTPLQAADIPILDGVAASGLNGLLDPVEPGLACGSDTAHLSILGFDPRRYYRGRGAFESMGAGIDMNAGDIAFKSNFATLNTTNGIVERRRADRIFEDLGPILCESLDGLTLPSFPQHAVCVRYATEHRCGVVVRGPGLSDAITGTDPLRDNLPLQEVRPTDDSEDAAHTAAVITELSLAMHQILQAHPINAARIAEGKPAANIVLLRGCGSRIAVEPFPERHGLRAAMVAPTKVIAGLGASLGFDIILAPGATGDYRTQLSAKAEAIADALIHKGYHFAFLHVKAVDDTGHDRLPMLKVKFLEALDVMVAQLLCRLWQAEQPPASSALSSPGTLSPAQDFDQAGPASAGSSATDTARAVHPGFTDTPRFAICITGDHSTPVAYGDHSHEPVPFALAHVQDAVEGLGGAAWVGSVPMQPVPPPEAAASTAPGTLQRRQVSHAISTSGDAVAKFDEISAAGGSLGRFPGQQVMPLIKSFMSLRTTLSAYGS
;
A
#
# COMPACT_ATOMS: atom_id res chain seq x y z
N MET A 1 20.53 27.01 63.59
CA MET A 1 20.25 25.59 63.91
C MET A 1 18.79 25.35 63.53
N ILE A 2 18.40 24.74 62.42
CA ILE A 2 18.97 23.63 61.63
C ILE A 2 18.83 24.02 60.14
N LEU A 3 19.94 24.48 59.56
CA LEU A 3 20.22 24.55 58.14
C LEU A 3 21.43 23.63 57.97
N ARG A 4 21.21 22.36 57.59
CA ARG A 4 22.22 21.37 57.14
C ARG A 4 21.56 20.00 57.02
N SER A 5 21.13 19.64 55.82
CA SER A 5 21.32 18.32 55.18
C SER A 5 20.49 18.25 53.90
N ALA A 6 21.05 17.57 52.88
CA ALA A 6 20.50 17.32 51.56
C ALA A 6 20.54 18.47 50.52
N ARG A 7 21.72 19.07 50.34
CA ARG A 7 22.27 19.38 49.00
C ARG A 7 23.11 18.16 48.60
N GLN A 8 22.59 17.29 47.74
CA GLN A 8 23.28 16.39 46.79
C GLN A 8 22.34 15.22 46.47
N LEU A 9 21.75 15.29 45.27
CA LEU A 9 21.46 14.16 44.39
C LEU A 9 21.00 14.80 43.08
N THR A 10 21.99 15.29 42.34
CA THR A 10 21.89 15.54 40.90
C THR A 10 21.29 14.30 40.25
N LEU A 11 20.14 14.48 39.60
CA LEU A 11 19.62 13.54 38.61
C LEU A 11 20.73 13.31 37.58
N GLN A 12 21.38 12.15 37.66
CA GLN A 12 22.15 11.63 36.55
C GLN A 12 21.16 11.43 35.40
N SER A 13 21.21 12.35 34.44
CA SER A 13 20.82 12.05 33.08
C SER A 13 21.56 10.77 32.68
N VAL A 14 20.83 9.65 32.61
CA VAL A 14 21.29 8.53 31.80
C VAL A 14 21.18 8.99 30.35
N HIS A 15 22.19 9.74 29.91
CA HIS A 15 22.56 9.80 28.51
C HIS A 15 22.89 8.36 28.12
N ILE A 16 21.95 7.68 27.48
CA ILE A 16 22.30 6.59 26.57
C ILE A 16 22.92 7.31 25.37
N PRO A 17 24.24 7.26 25.16
CA PRO A 17 24.82 7.78 23.94
C PRO A 17 24.44 6.78 22.86
N VAL A 18 23.32 7.00 22.19
CA VAL A 18 23.10 6.38 20.88
C VAL A 18 24.07 7.07 19.94
N LYS A 19 25.28 6.50 19.86
CA LYS A 19 26.24 6.83 18.82
C LYS A 19 25.52 6.49 17.50
N PRO A 20 25.26 7.46 16.61
CA PRO A 20 24.68 7.14 15.33
C PRO A 20 25.72 6.29 14.59
N ALA A 21 25.43 5.01 14.37
CA ALA A 21 26.04 4.29 13.27
C ALA A 21 25.35 4.77 11.99
N SER A 22 25.56 6.03 11.63
CA SER A 22 25.29 6.52 10.29
C SER A 22 26.65 6.78 9.69
N THR A 23 27.09 5.93 8.77
CA THR A 23 28.04 6.35 7.76
C THR A 23 27.45 7.59 7.09
N GLU A 24 28.25 8.65 6.95
CA GLU A 24 27.93 9.90 6.26
C GLU A 24 27.24 9.64 4.90
N ASP A 25 27.57 8.50 4.28
CA ASP A 25 27.00 7.98 3.04
C ASP A 25 25.48 7.75 3.08
N THR A 26 24.89 7.22 4.16
CA THR A 26 23.44 6.91 4.22
C THR A 26 22.60 8.17 4.26
N ARG A 27 23.09 9.23 4.92
CA ARG A 27 22.45 10.55 4.93
C ARG A 27 22.61 11.25 3.58
N GLN A 28 23.78 11.16 2.96
CA GLN A 28 23.99 11.71 1.62
C GLN A 28 23.16 10.96 0.56
N ILE A 29 22.93 9.66 0.72
CA ILE A 29 22.03 8.85 -0.11
C ILE A 29 20.58 9.33 0.02
N ALA A 30 20.04 9.44 1.24
CA ALA A 30 18.68 9.91 1.45
C ALA A 30 18.45 11.34 0.94
N VAL A 31 19.44 12.23 1.11
CA VAL A 31 19.40 13.60 0.60
C VAL A 31 19.52 13.66 -0.93
N LYS A 32 20.41 12.87 -1.55
CA LYS A 32 20.52 12.82 -3.03
C LYS A 32 19.27 12.24 -3.69
N ILE A 33 18.65 11.23 -3.10
CA ILE A 33 17.37 10.67 -3.55
C ILE A 33 16.25 11.72 -3.42
N ALA A 34 16.20 12.44 -2.30
CA ALA A 34 15.19 13.48 -2.06
C ALA A 34 15.37 14.69 -2.99
N ASP A 35 16.60 15.11 -3.31
CA ASP A 35 16.86 16.24 -4.19
C ASP A 35 16.80 15.88 -5.69
N SER A 36 17.14 14.66 -6.11
CA SER A 36 16.96 14.22 -7.52
C SER A 36 15.48 14.05 -7.90
N SER A 37 14.57 13.97 -6.93
CA SER A 37 13.12 13.91 -7.17
C SER A 37 12.51 15.24 -7.65
N LYS A 38 13.29 16.34 -7.61
CA LYS A 38 12.84 17.69 -8.01
C LYS A 38 13.20 18.06 -9.46
N ASP A 39 14.15 17.37 -10.07
CA ASP A 39 14.58 17.63 -11.44
C ASP A 39 14.04 16.56 -12.39
N ARG A 40 13.62 17.00 -13.58
CA ARG A 40 12.96 16.25 -14.67
C ARG A 40 13.34 14.77 -14.75
N GLU A 41 12.32 13.94 -15.05
CA GLU A 41 12.39 12.54 -15.52
C GLU A 41 13.51 12.36 -16.57
N GLN A 42 14.76 12.20 -16.13
CA GLN A 42 15.83 11.68 -16.94
C GLN A 42 15.69 10.16 -16.87
N LEU A 43 15.51 9.55 -18.04
CA LEU A 43 15.67 8.12 -18.25
C LEU A 43 17.09 7.75 -17.81
N LEU A 44 17.25 7.34 -16.55
CA LEU A 44 18.46 6.69 -16.08
C LEU A 44 18.57 5.36 -16.82
N ASP A 45 19.67 5.16 -17.54
CA ASP A 45 19.99 3.90 -18.20
C ASP A 45 19.96 2.78 -17.15
N TRP A 46 19.00 1.87 -17.30
CA TRP A 46 18.77 0.80 -16.35
C TRP A 46 19.85 -0.28 -16.49
N PRO A 47 20.63 -0.60 -15.44
CA PRO A 47 21.56 -1.72 -15.48
C PRO A 47 20.79 -3.03 -15.67
N GLN A 48 21.44 -4.09 -16.19
CA GLN A 48 20.81 -5.42 -16.43
C GLN A 48 20.32 -6.16 -15.16
N SER A 49 20.21 -5.47 -14.02
CA SER A 49 19.65 -5.96 -12.75
C SER A 49 18.11 -5.87 -12.73
N SER A 50 17.45 -6.76 -11.97
CA SER A 50 15.99 -6.95 -11.97
C SER A 50 15.39 -6.54 -10.63
N VAL A 51 14.39 -5.66 -10.59
CA VAL A 51 13.71 -5.30 -9.33
C VAL A 51 12.60 -6.30 -9.00
N VAL A 52 12.55 -6.73 -7.74
CA VAL A 52 11.38 -7.38 -7.15
C VAL A 52 10.57 -6.34 -6.39
N ALA A 53 9.61 -5.71 -7.05
CA ALA A 53 8.72 -4.80 -6.37
C ALA A 53 7.60 -5.56 -5.64
N CYS A 54 7.93 -6.21 -4.52
CA CYS A 54 6.98 -7.01 -3.73
C CYS A 54 5.97 -6.16 -2.93
N PHE A 55 5.16 -5.34 -3.59
CA PHE A 55 4.21 -4.46 -2.93
C PHE A 55 2.97 -5.17 -2.41
N ILE A 56 3.01 -5.74 -1.21
CA ILE A 56 1.80 -5.78 -0.37
C ILE A 56 2.14 -5.83 1.10
N LEU A 57 1.52 -4.92 1.85
CA LEU A 57 0.69 -5.23 2.99
C LEU A 57 -0.04 -4.00 3.52
N HIS A 58 -1.36 -4.09 3.63
CA HIS A 58 -2.26 -3.12 4.25
C HIS A 58 -1.99 -3.02 5.77
N PRO A 59 -1.26 -1.99 6.23
CA PRO A 59 -1.06 -1.78 7.65
C PRO A 59 -2.36 -1.24 8.26
N ALA A 60 -2.60 -1.64 9.50
CA ALA A 60 -3.75 -1.18 10.24
C ALA A 60 -3.30 -0.02 11.11
N VAL A 61 -3.37 1.19 10.60
CA VAL A 61 -3.09 2.34 11.45
C VAL A 61 -4.14 2.40 12.56
N ALA A 62 -3.70 2.30 13.81
CA ALA A 62 -4.54 2.63 14.95
C ALA A 62 -4.83 4.13 14.91
N ILE A 63 -6.12 4.48 14.98
CA ILE A 63 -6.59 5.86 15.15
C ILE A 63 -5.74 6.53 16.23
N TRP A 64 -4.96 7.53 15.81
CA TRP A 64 -3.98 8.24 16.63
C TRP A 64 -4.71 8.99 17.75
N ARG A 65 -4.83 8.39 18.94
CA ARG A 65 -5.52 9.03 20.08
C ARG A 65 -4.80 8.95 21.43
N ARG A 66 -3.54 8.53 21.49
CA ARG A 66 -2.75 8.62 22.73
C ARG A 66 -1.32 9.08 22.48
N HIS A 67 -1.16 10.39 22.51
CA HIS A 67 -0.05 11.04 23.24
C HIS A 67 -0.44 12.44 23.75
N SER A 68 -1.53 13.05 23.23
CA SER A 68 -2.03 14.35 23.69
C SER A 68 -2.90 14.29 24.96
N GLU A 69 -3.64 13.21 25.22
CA GLU A 69 -4.54 13.15 26.39
C GLU A 69 -3.81 12.78 27.69
N ALA A 70 -2.84 11.86 27.67
CA ALA A 70 -2.13 11.42 28.87
C ALA A 70 -1.18 12.48 29.45
N ALA A 71 -0.52 13.27 28.59
CA ALA A 71 0.32 14.39 29.01
C ALA A 71 -0.51 15.61 29.48
N MET A 72 -1.77 15.74 29.06
CA MET A 72 -2.65 16.85 29.47
C MET A 72 -3.48 16.57 30.72
N THR A 73 -3.62 15.31 31.14
CA THR A 73 -4.38 14.92 32.34
C THR A 73 -3.70 15.25 33.66
N GLU A 74 -2.36 15.29 33.71
CA GLU A 74 -1.62 15.67 34.93
C GLU A 74 -1.69 17.20 35.18
N GLY A 75 -1.65 18.00 34.11
CA GLY A 75 -1.71 19.48 34.19
C GLY A 75 -3.11 20.07 34.36
N ARG A 76 -4.18 19.37 33.93
CA ARG A 76 -5.56 19.89 34.00
C ARG A 76 -6.24 19.70 35.36
N ARG A 77 -5.78 18.77 36.20
CA ARG A 77 -6.37 18.56 37.55
C ARG A 77 -6.10 19.72 38.51
N SER A 78 -5.01 20.47 38.32
CA SER A 78 -4.72 21.66 39.15
C SER A 78 -5.47 22.92 38.67
N ALA A 79 -5.69 23.09 37.36
CA ALA A 79 -6.38 24.26 36.81
C ALA A 79 -7.92 24.18 36.92
N LEU A 80 -8.50 22.98 36.79
CA LEU A 80 -9.96 22.78 36.91
C LEU A 80 -10.47 22.94 38.35
N GLY A 81 -9.61 22.73 39.36
CA GLY A 81 -9.93 22.97 40.78
C GLY A 81 -9.92 24.45 41.20
N ALA A 82 -9.36 25.34 40.37
CA ALA A 82 -9.34 26.79 40.61
C ALA A 82 -10.52 27.50 39.91
N CYS A 83 -10.91 27.03 38.71
CA CYS A 83 -11.98 27.64 37.92
C CYS A 83 -13.39 27.38 38.50
N SER A 84 -13.55 26.30 39.29
CA SER A 84 -14.81 25.96 39.98
C SER A 84 -15.15 26.86 41.18
N ARG A 85 -14.24 27.75 41.60
CA ARG A 85 -14.46 28.70 42.72
C ARG A 85 -14.82 30.12 42.30
N LEU A 86 -14.86 30.43 41.00
CA LEU A 86 -15.18 31.77 40.49
C LEU A 86 -16.65 31.89 40.10
N HIS A 87 -17.33 32.89 40.68
CA HIS A 87 -18.80 32.96 40.70
C HIS A 87 -19.42 33.80 39.57
N SER A 88 -18.63 34.48 38.71
CA SER A 88 -19.16 35.25 37.58
C SER A 88 -18.46 34.97 36.24
N SER A 89 -19.21 35.11 35.15
CA SER A 89 -18.75 34.94 33.76
C SER A 89 -17.65 35.93 33.36
N SER A 90 -17.63 37.12 33.96
CA SER A 90 -16.59 38.14 33.73
C SER A 90 -15.26 37.84 34.44
N GLN A 91 -15.28 37.11 35.56
CA GLN A 91 -14.05 36.65 36.25
C GLN A 91 -13.39 35.48 35.52
N ARG A 92 -14.19 34.55 34.98
CA ARG A 92 -13.67 33.43 34.16
C ARG A 92 -13.00 33.91 32.87
N ARG A 93 -13.55 34.95 32.24
CA ARG A 93 -12.98 35.54 31.03
C ARG A 93 -11.62 36.22 31.28
N ARG A 94 -11.50 37.01 32.35
CA ARG A 94 -10.22 37.64 32.75
C ARG A 94 -9.14 36.64 33.16
N TYR A 95 -9.51 35.53 33.81
CA TYR A 95 -8.57 34.47 34.16
C TYR A 95 -8.01 33.76 32.92
N LEU A 96 -8.87 33.47 31.94
CA LEU A 96 -8.46 32.87 30.66
C LEU A 96 -7.61 33.85 29.81
N GLU A 97 -7.93 35.14 29.81
CA GLU A 97 -7.11 36.17 29.13
C GLU A 97 -5.71 36.32 29.75
N SER A 98 -5.57 36.18 31.07
CA SER A 98 -4.26 36.22 31.76
C SER A 98 -3.35 35.01 31.47
N LEU A 99 -3.93 33.87 31.06
CA LEU A 99 -3.17 32.67 30.68
C LEU A 99 -2.56 32.77 29.27
N PHE A 100 -3.02 33.71 28.45
CA PHE A 100 -2.55 33.92 27.07
C PHE A 100 -1.59 35.10 26.90
N MET A 101 -1.46 36.01 27.88
CA MET A 101 -0.52 37.16 27.82
C MET A 101 0.85 36.88 28.45
N GLY A 102 1.42 35.71 28.16
CA GLY A 102 2.68 35.26 28.75
C GLY A 102 3.71 34.78 27.74
N MET A 103 3.84 35.41 26.56
CA MET A 103 4.97 35.18 25.64
C MET A 103 4.97 36.23 24.50
N GLU A 104 5.22 37.49 24.82
CA GLU A 104 5.76 38.44 23.83
C GLU A 104 6.81 39.33 24.52
N GLY A 105 8.06 39.17 24.07
CA GLY A 105 9.20 39.99 24.43
C GLY A 105 10.28 39.80 23.38
N ASP A 106 10.23 40.61 22.31
CA ASP A 106 11.23 41.65 22.04
C ASP A 106 11.01 42.34 20.68
N SER A 107 10.76 43.65 20.78
CA SER A 107 11.11 44.75 19.86
C SER A 107 10.84 44.68 18.35
N CYS A 108 9.94 45.55 17.85
CA CYS A 108 10.27 46.56 16.83
C CYS A 108 9.20 47.68 16.75
N PRO A 109 9.54 48.93 16.37
CA PRO A 109 8.78 50.12 16.74
C PRO A 109 7.73 50.57 15.71
N ALA A 110 6.66 51.13 16.26
CA ALA A 110 5.86 52.27 15.81
C ALA A 110 5.45 52.41 14.33
N GLY A 111 4.13 52.34 14.11
CA GLY A 111 3.41 53.36 13.33
C GLY A 111 2.86 52.91 11.99
N SER A 112 1.56 52.57 11.94
CA SER A 112 0.57 53.31 11.14
C SER A 112 -0.78 52.59 11.15
N VAL A 113 -1.80 53.36 11.46
CA VAL A 113 -3.24 53.06 11.40
C VAL A 113 -3.66 52.70 9.96
N CYS A 114 -4.48 51.67 9.74
CA CYS A 114 -5.48 51.75 8.67
C CYS A 114 -6.70 50.83 8.85
N SER A 115 -7.84 51.41 8.48
CA SER A 115 -9.22 50.99 8.63
C SER A 115 -9.72 49.94 7.64
N SER A 116 -10.88 49.39 7.98
CA SER A 116 -11.81 48.54 7.22
C SER A 116 -12.00 48.79 5.71
N LYS A 117 -12.13 47.69 4.95
CA LYS A 117 -12.95 47.42 3.73
C LYS A 117 -12.65 45.96 3.27
N ARG A 118 -13.56 45.12 2.75
CA ARG A 118 -14.37 45.37 1.55
C ARG A 118 -14.01 44.56 0.27
N MET A 119 -14.11 43.22 0.23
CA MET A 119 -14.18 42.33 -0.97
C MET A 119 -12.96 42.17 -1.93
N GLY A 120 -12.83 40.97 -2.52
CA GLY A 120 -12.16 40.76 -3.82
C GLY A 120 -11.59 39.35 -4.07
N ARG A 121 -12.00 38.70 -5.16
CA ARG A 121 -11.53 37.39 -5.65
C ARG A 121 -10.10 37.44 -6.23
N GLY A 122 -9.39 36.31 -6.20
CA GLY A 122 -8.38 35.93 -7.19
C GLY A 122 -6.91 35.95 -6.73
N ALA A 123 -6.17 34.93 -7.17
CA ALA A 123 -4.72 34.71 -7.07
C ALA A 123 -4.18 34.18 -5.73
N TYR A 124 -3.99 32.86 -5.65
CA TYR A 124 -3.00 32.29 -4.73
C TYR A 124 -1.65 32.26 -5.45
N HIS A 125 -0.87 33.31 -5.22
CA HIS A 125 0.56 33.29 -5.39
C HIS A 125 1.16 32.33 -4.35
N VAL A 126 1.98 31.39 -4.81
CA VAL A 126 2.80 30.51 -3.95
C VAL A 126 4.05 31.28 -3.53
N PRO A 127 4.32 31.47 -2.22
CA PRO A 127 5.65 31.87 -1.77
C PRO A 127 6.35 30.67 -1.14
N GLY A 128 7.50 30.32 -1.73
CA GLY A 128 8.77 30.11 -1.04
C GLY A 128 8.80 29.15 0.14
N TRP A 129 9.42 27.99 -0.11
CA TRP A 129 9.96 27.09 0.90
C TRP A 129 10.79 27.85 1.94
N CYS A 130 10.40 27.72 3.20
CA CYS A 130 11.25 28.06 4.34
C CYS A 130 11.26 26.87 5.30
N SER A 131 12.47 26.35 5.53
CA SER A 131 12.80 25.30 6.50
C SER A 131 12.21 25.63 7.87
N ILE A 132 11.25 24.85 8.35
CA ILE A 132 10.80 24.89 9.75
C ILE A 132 11.45 23.72 10.49
N THR A 133 12.47 24.07 11.25
CA THR A 133 13.09 23.27 12.31
C THR A 133 12.07 22.80 13.34
N MET A 134 12.29 21.59 13.86
CA MET A 134 11.50 20.93 14.90
C MET A 134 11.07 21.87 16.03
N GLY A 135 9.76 22.02 16.22
CA GLY A 135 9.18 22.76 17.34
C GLY A 135 7.88 23.48 17.00
N GLY A 136 6.84 22.78 16.53
CA GLY A 136 5.56 23.44 16.21
C GLY A 136 4.40 22.57 15.72
N ALA A 137 4.51 21.24 15.74
CA ALA A 137 3.51 20.36 15.12
C ALA A 137 2.34 19.94 16.03
N ALA A 138 2.11 20.59 17.17
CA ALA A 138 1.05 20.20 18.12
C ALA A 138 -0.19 21.13 18.13
N GLY A 139 -0.15 22.28 17.45
CA GLY A 139 -1.15 23.36 17.64
C GLY A 139 -2.32 23.44 16.66
N LEU A 140 -2.29 22.73 15.53
CA LEU A 140 -3.29 22.86 14.45
C LEU A 140 -4.23 21.65 14.28
N TRP A 141 -4.23 20.71 15.23
CA TRP A 141 -4.92 19.42 15.13
C TRP A 141 -6.27 19.32 15.87
N LEU A 142 -6.82 20.41 16.43
CA LEU A 142 -7.94 20.32 17.38
C LEU A 142 -9.32 20.78 16.89
N ASP A 143 -9.47 21.36 15.70
CA ASP A 143 -10.72 22.10 15.40
C ASP A 143 -11.70 21.45 14.42
N HIS A 144 -11.55 20.17 14.05
CA HIS A 144 -12.48 19.52 13.10
C HIS A 144 -13.09 18.18 13.56
N ALA A 145 -12.94 17.81 14.84
CA ALA A 145 -13.46 16.53 15.38
C ALA A 145 -14.81 16.64 16.11
N SER A 146 -15.67 17.60 15.76
CA SER A 146 -16.92 17.85 16.50
C SER A 146 -18.21 17.39 15.80
N ASN A 147 -18.16 16.85 14.59
CA ASN A 147 -19.36 16.33 13.92
C ASN A 147 -19.07 14.99 13.24
N MET A 148 -19.34 13.87 13.92
CA MET A 148 -20.06 12.72 13.36
C MET A 148 -20.29 11.65 14.44
N HIS A 149 -21.56 11.25 14.59
CA HIS A 149 -22.07 10.37 15.62
C HIS A 149 -21.79 8.89 15.33
N SER A 150 -21.13 8.23 16.29
CA SER A 150 -21.50 6.93 16.88
C SER A 150 -20.63 6.71 18.12
N PRO A 151 -21.12 7.00 19.34
CA PRO A 151 -20.31 6.89 20.55
C PRO A 151 -20.16 5.42 20.96
N GLY A 152 -18.92 4.90 20.97
CA GLY A 152 -18.57 3.75 21.82
C GLY A 152 -17.92 2.51 21.18
N GLN A 153 -17.60 2.49 19.89
CA GLN A 153 -17.03 1.29 19.22
C GLN A 153 -15.53 1.32 18.83
N PRO A 154 -14.85 2.46 18.56
CA PRO A 154 -13.51 2.40 17.97
C PRO A 154 -12.40 1.89 18.91
N ILE A 155 -12.64 1.87 20.23
CA ILE A 155 -11.61 1.56 21.24
C ILE A 155 -11.51 0.04 21.52
N LYS A 156 -12.61 -0.72 21.41
CA LYS A 156 -12.66 -2.14 21.85
C LYS A 156 -11.82 -3.11 21.02
N ALA A 157 -11.47 -2.77 19.78
CA ALA A 157 -10.70 -3.66 18.90
C ALA A 157 -9.21 -3.71 19.27
N LEU A 158 -8.63 -2.59 19.69
CA LEU A 158 -7.21 -2.47 20.07
C LEU A 158 -6.94 -2.96 21.50
N ASP A 159 -7.96 -2.99 22.36
CA ASP A 159 -7.85 -3.55 23.71
C ASP A 159 -7.42 -5.03 23.69
N LYS A 160 -7.87 -5.78 22.66
CA LYS A 160 -7.49 -7.19 22.46
C LYS A 160 -6.01 -7.39 22.08
N LEU A 161 -5.36 -6.34 21.59
CA LEU A 161 -3.97 -6.35 21.15
C LEU A 161 -3.06 -5.55 22.09
N GLY A 162 -3.50 -5.25 23.31
CA GLY A 162 -2.70 -4.47 24.27
C GLY A 162 -2.36 -3.06 23.78
N HIS A 163 -3.27 -2.43 23.03
CA HIS A 163 -3.09 -1.13 22.38
C HIS A 163 -2.04 -1.08 21.25
N GLN A 164 -1.63 -2.23 20.72
CA GLN A 164 -0.80 -2.33 19.52
C GLN A 164 -1.66 -2.36 18.25
N THR A 165 -1.12 -1.91 17.13
CA THR A 165 -1.69 -2.20 15.82
C THR A 165 -1.59 -3.71 15.53
N PRO A 166 -2.43 -4.28 14.65
CA PRO A 166 -2.25 -5.64 14.16
C PRO A 166 -0.83 -5.92 13.61
N LEU A 167 -0.18 -4.92 13.00
CA LEU A 167 1.18 -5.06 12.48
C LEU A 167 2.22 -5.13 13.61
N GLN A 168 2.08 -4.30 14.64
CA GLN A 168 2.92 -4.36 15.85
C GLN A 168 2.73 -5.63 16.69
N ALA A 169 1.52 -6.19 16.66
CA ALA A 169 1.16 -7.37 17.44
C ALA A 169 1.53 -8.70 16.77
N ALA A 170 1.73 -8.70 15.45
CA ALA A 170 2.07 -9.88 14.68
C ALA A 170 3.54 -10.29 14.87
N ASP A 171 3.82 -11.59 14.88
CA ASP A 171 5.18 -12.11 14.84
C ASP A 171 5.69 -12.09 13.38
N ILE A 172 6.39 -11.02 13.02
CA ILE A 172 6.83 -10.72 11.64
C ILE A 172 8.36 -10.53 11.51
N PRO A 173 9.18 -11.50 11.97
CA PRO A 173 10.64 -11.35 11.99
C PRO A 173 11.27 -11.14 10.61
N ILE A 174 10.61 -11.58 9.53
CA ILE A 174 11.17 -11.43 8.19
C ILE A 174 10.91 -10.01 7.65
N LEU A 175 9.72 -9.46 7.86
CA LEU A 175 9.44 -8.05 7.58
C LEU A 175 10.32 -7.12 8.42
N ASP A 176 10.51 -7.43 9.72
CA ASP A 176 11.44 -6.71 10.59
C ASP A 176 12.88 -6.76 10.03
N GLY A 177 13.33 -7.93 9.55
CA GLY A 177 14.64 -8.08 8.92
C GLY A 177 14.81 -7.30 7.61
N VAL A 178 13.75 -7.21 6.79
CA VAL A 178 13.73 -6.36 5.58
C VAL A 178 13.83 -4.89 5.96
N ALA A 179 13.06 -4.43 6.95
CA ALA A 179 13.14 -3.06 7.44
C ALA A 179 14.54 -2.74 8.00
N ALA A 180 15.10 -3.63 8.82
CA ALA A 180 16.42 -3.49 9.43
C ALA A 180 17.58 -3.45 8.42
N SER A 181 17.35 -3.94 7.20
CA SER A 181 18.37 -4.02 6.14
C SER A 181 18.14 -3.03 5.00
N GLY A 182 17.17 -2.12 5.14
CA GLY A 182 16.69 -1.26 4.07
C GLY A 182 16.47 0.20 4.47
N LEU A 183 15.90 0.95 3.53
CA LEU A 183 15.40 2.31 3.75
C LEU A 183 13.92 2.27 4.07
N ASN A 184 13.52 3.04 5.09
CA ASN A 184 12.17 3.01 5.64
C ASN A 184 11.52 4.40 5.60
N GLY A 185 10.20 4.44 5.61
CA GLY A 185 9.41 5.67 5.69
C GLY A 185 7.92 5.46 5.77
N LEU A 186 7.17 6.54 5.68
CA LEU A 186 5.71 6.57 5.64
C LEU A 186 5.22 7.00 4.25
N LEU A 187 4.32 6.22 3.68
CA LEU A 187 3.72 6.47 2.39
C LEU A 187 2.30 7.02 2.56
N ASP A 188 2.03 8.19 1.99
CA ASP A 188 0.66 8.63 1.72
C ASP A 188 0.27 8.13 0.33
N PRO A 189 -0.68 7.18 0.20
CA PRO A 189 -0.94 6.54 -1.09
C PRO A 189 -1.22 7.50 -2.23
N VAL A 190 -1.97 8.57 -1.96
CA VAL A 190 -2.24 9.65 -2.92
C VAL A 190 -1.71 10.96 -2.37
N GLU A 191 -2.22 11.40 -1.22
CA GLU A 191 -1.76 12.60 -0.53
C GLU A 191 -2.13 12.56 0.96
N PRO A 192 -1.47 13.37 1.81
CA PRO A 192 -1.79 13.46 3.22
C PRO A 192 -3.27 13.78 3.48
N GLY A 193 -3.94 12.93 4.27
CA GLY A 193 -5.32 13.18 4.71
C GLY A 193 -6.40 12.72 3.74
N LEU A 194 -6.05 12.11 2.60
CA LEU A 194 -7.00 11.57 1.64
C LEU A 194 -7.16 10.04 1.80
N ALA A 195 -8.34 9.61 2.25
CA ALA A 195 -8.73 8.21 2.13
C ALA A 195 -8.99 7.88 0.65
N CYS A 196 -8.47 6.76 0.17
CA CYS A 196 -8.49 6.42 -1.25
C CYS A 196 -8.91 4.97 -1.49
N GLY A 197 -9.41 4.69 -2.70
CA GLY A 197 -9.68 3.32 -3.14
C GLY A 197 -8.40 2.63 -3.62
N SER A 198 -8.38 1.30 -3.58
CA SER A 198 -7.23 0.53 -4.07
C SER A 198 -6.87 0.84 -5.53
N ASP A 199 -7.85 1.13 -6.38
CA ASP A 199 -7.61 1.56 -7.76
C ASP A 199 -6.78 2.85 -7.83
N THR A 200 -7.21 3.91 -7.13
CA THR A 200 -6.49 5.18 -7.09
C THR A 200 -5.12 5.08 -6.41
N ALA A 201 -5.01 4.28 -5.35
CA ALA A 201 -3.76 4.05 -4.63
C ALA A 201 -2.71 3.35 -5.51
N HIS A 202 -3.11 2.27 -6.20
CA HIS A 202 -2.20 1.53 -7.06
C HIS A 202 -1.75 2.36 -8.28
N LEU A 203 -2.63 3.19 -8.87
CA LEU A 203 -2.20 4.14 -9.92
C LEU A 203 -1.07 5.04 -9.42
N SER A 204 -1.29 5.66 -8.25
CA SER A 204 -0.32 6.57 -7.64
C SER A 204 1.01 5.88 -7.35
N ILE A 205 0.99 4.71 -6.71
CA ILE A 205 2.18 3.90 -6.39
C ILE A 205 2.94 3.51 -7.65
N LEU A 206 2.24 3.21 -8.74
CA LEU A 206 2.84 2.84 -10.02
C LEU A 206 3.31 4.06 -10.84
N GLY A 207 3.26 5.28 -10.30
CA GLY A 207 3.76 6.48 -10.96
C GLY A 207 2.76 7.18 -11.88
N PHE A 208 1.46 6.94 -11.71
CA PHE A 208 0.38 7.55 -12.47
C PHE A 208 -0.52 8.40 -11.55
N ASP A 209 -0.62 9.70 -11.83
CA ASP A 209 -1.48 10.58 -11.04
C ASP A 209 -2.97 10.20 -11.17
N PRO A 210 -3.62 9.70 -10.09
CA PRO A 210 -5.02 9.32 -10.15
C PRO A 210 -5.95 10.50 -10.45
N ARG A 211 -5.58 11.75 -10.12
CA ARG A 211 -6.41 12.93 -10.45
C ARG A 211 -6.52 13.19 -11.94
N ARG A 212 -5.50 12.79 -12.68
CA ARG A 212 -5.41 12.98 -14.13
C ARG A 212 -5.96 11.78 -14.88
N TYR A 213 -5.64 10.57 -14.41
CA TYR A 213 -5.85 9.35 -15.19
C TYR A 213 -6.97 8.46 -14.68
N TYR A 214 -7.46 8.64 -13.46
CA TYR A 214 -8.56 7.81 -12.98
C TYR A 214 -9.85 8.16 -13.71
N ARG A 215 -10.41 7.16 -14.40
CA ARG A 215 -11.58 7.29 -15.27
C ARG A 215 -12.66 6.27 -14.90
N GLY A 216 -12.85 6.07 -13.60
CA GLY A 216 -13.88 5.17 -13.07
C GLY A 216 -13.46 3.70 -12.99
N ARG A 217 -14.18 2.94 -12.16
CA ARG A 217 -13.82 1.56 -11.78
C ARG A 217 -14.35 0.48 -12.73
N GLY A 218 -15.38 0.78 -13.52
CA GLY A 218 -16.04 -0.18 -14.41
C GLY A 218 -15.09 -0.79 -15.45
N ALA A 219 -14.17 0.01 -15.99
CA ALA A 219 -13.13 -0.44 -16.91
C ALA A 219 -12.21 -1.48 -16.26
N PHE A 220 -11.65 -1.18 -15.09
CA PHE A 220 -10.75 -2.08 -14.40
C PHE A 220 -11.42 -3.41 -14.02
N GLU A 221 -12.68 -3.39 -13.59
CA GLU A 221 -13.38 -4.63 -13.27
C GLU A 221 -13.67 -5.50 -14.49
N SER A 222 -14.05 -4.87 -15.60
CA SER A 222 -14.35 -5.58 -16.85
C SER A 222 -13.09 -6.17 -17.49
N MET A 223 -11.99 -5.42 -17.52
CA MET A 223 -10.69 -5.92 -17.95
C MET A 223 -10.18 -7.05 -17.06
N GLY A 224 -10.34 -6.93 -15.74
CA GLY A 224 -10.01 -8.00 -14.82
C GLY A 224 -10.82 -9.28 -15.05
N ALA A 225 -12.09 -9.15 -15.47
CA ALA A 225 -12.96 -10.26 -15.84
C ALA A 225 -12.58 -10.92 -17.18
N GLY A 226 -11.55 -10.41 -17.88
CA GLY A 226 -11.06 -10.95 -19.14
C GLY A 226 -11.75 -10.36 -20.37
N ILE A 227 -12.42 -9.20 -20.23
CA ILE A 227 -12.91 -8.44 -21.40
C ILE A 227 -11.82 -7.47 -21.83
N ASP A 228 -11.23 -7.69 -23.00
CA ASP A 228 -10.32 -6.72 -23.59
C ASP A 228 -11.04 -5.39 -23.83
N MET A 229 -10.34 -4.28 -23.65
CA MET A 229 -10.89 -2.94 -23.92
C MET A 229 -9.89 -2.14 -24.75
N ASN A 230 -10.37 -1.36 -25.70
CA ASN A 230 -9.57 -0.40 -26.45
C ASN A 230 -9.67 0.99 -25.81
N ALA A 231 -8.76 1.89 -26.19
CA ALA A 231 -8.89 3.30 -25.83
C ALA A 231 -10.20 3.85 -26.43
N GLY A 232 -11.00 4.55 -25.62
CA GLY A 232 -12.33 5.05 -25.99
C GLY A 232 -13.48 4.11 -25.64
N ASP A 233 -13.21 2.82 -25.34
CA ASP A 233 -14.26 1.93 -24.83
C ASP A 233 -14.66 2.35 -23.41
N ILE A 234 -15.96 2.16 -23.10
CA ILE A 234 -16.49 2.33 -21.75
C ILE A 234 -16.96 0.99 -21.19
N ALA A 235 -16.97 0.90 -19.87
CA ALA A 235 -17.40 -0.30 -19.20
C ALA A 235 -18.07 -0.02 -17.86
N PHE A 236 -18.85 -1.01 -17.43
CA PHE A 236 -19.61 -0.98 -16.19
C PHE A 236 -19.32 -2.22 -15.37
N LYS A 237 -19.10 -2.00 -14.07
CA LYS A 237 -19.32 -3.08 -13.11
C LYS A 237 -20.82 -3.24 -12.97
N SER A 238 -21.31 -4.42 -13.30
CA SER A 238 -22.74 -4.63 -13.39
C SER A 238 -23.21 -5.77 -12.50
N ASN A 239 -24.48 -5.69 -12.10
CA ASN A 239 -25.11 -6.71 -11.27
C ASN A 239 -26.38 -7.23 -11.95
N PHE A 240 -26.55 -8.55 -12.01
CA PHE A 240 -27.85 -9.15 -12.23
C PHE A 240 -28.75 -8.89 -11.02
N ALA A 241 -29.94 -8.36 -11.30
CA ALA A 241 -30.87 -7.85 -10.30
C ALA A 241 -32.32 -8.19 -10.66
N THR A 242 -33.21 -7.89 -9.72
CA THR A 242 -34.65 -8.11 -9.83
C THR A 242 -35.35 -6.77 -9.92
N LEU A 243 -35.91 -6.48 -11.08
CA LEU A 243 -36.77 -5.33 -11.35
C LEU A 243 -38.23 -5.76 -11.34
N ASN A 244 -39.05 -5.05 -10.59
CA ASN A 244 -40.50 -5.14 -10.71
C ASN A 244 -40.96 -4.26 -11.86
N THR A 245 -41.39 -4.89 -12.96
CA THR A 245 -41.76 -4.18 -14.19
C THR A 245 -43.06 -3.39 -14.08
N THR A 246 -43.90 -3.68 -13.08
CA THR A 246 -45.19 -3.00 -12.89
C THR A 246 -45.00 -1.61 -12.28
N ASN A 247 -44.01 -1.43 -11.40
CA ASN A 247 -43.77 -0.17 -10.69
C ASN A 247 -42.37 0.43 -10.93
N GLY A 248 -41.49 -0.24 -11.68
CA GLY A 248 -40.14 0.22 -12.00
C GLY A 248 -39.15 0.16 -10.81
N ILE A 249 -39.49 -0.57 -9.74
CA ILE A 249 -38.67 -0.66 -8.53
C ILE A 249 -37.69 -1.83 -8.64
N VAL A 250 -36.42 -1.56 -8.33
CA VAL A 250 -35.38 -2.58 -8.15
C VAL A 250 -35.57 -3.21 -6.77
N GLU A 251 -36.29 -4.33 -6.71
CA GLU A 251 -36.57 -5.04 -5.44
C GLU A 251 -35.30 -5.62 -4.83
N ARG A 252 -34.39 -6.13 -5.68
CA ARG A 252 -33.11 -6.69 -5.26
C ARG A 252 -32.02 -6.31 -6.23
N ARG A 253 -30.98 -5.63 -5.76
CA ARG A 253 -29.79 -5.32 -6.57
C ARG A 253 -28.87 -6.51 -6.83
N ARG A 254 -29.13 -7.62 -6.14
CA ARG A 254 -28.42 -8.89 -6.28
C ARG A 254 -29.48 -9.97 -6.42
N ALA A 255 -29.68 -10.47 -7.63
CA ALA A 255 -30.71 -11.48 -7.88
C ALA A 255 -30.47 -12.73 -7.03
N ASP A 256 -29.21 -13.15 -6.90
CA ASP A 256 -28.80 -14.27 -6.05
C ASP A 256 -27.33 -14.11 -5.61
N ARG A 257 -26.94 -14.79 -4.54
CA ARG A 257 -25.52 -14.96 -4.18
C ARG A 257 -24.93 -16.21 -4.82
N ILE A 258 -25.76 -17.23 -5.02
CA ILE A 258 -25.37 -18.46 -5.72
C ILE A 258 -25.87 -18.31 -7.16
N PHE A 259 -24.97 -17.88 -8.03
CA PHE A 259 -25.31 -17.50 -9.42
C PHE A 259 -24.27 -18.00 -10.42
N GLU A 260 -23.33 -18.83 -9.99
CA GLU A 260 -22.19 -19.29 -10.80
C GLU A 260 -22.62 -20.19 -11.96
N ASP A 261 -23.69 -20.97 -11.79
CA ASP A 261 -24.24 -21.82 -12.85
C ASP A 261 -25.09 -21.03 -13.85
N LEU A 262 -25.78 -19.97 -13.39
CA LEU A 262 -26.74 -19.20 -14.21
C LEU A 262 -26.09 -18.01 -14.90
N GLY A 263 -25.12 -17.38 -14.24
CA GLY A 263 -24.47 -16.16 -14.69
C GLY A 263 -23.79 -16.27 -16.05
N PRO A 264 -23.00 -17.32 -16.33
CA PRO A 264 -22.41 -17.54 -17.65
C PRO A 264 -23.46 -17.63 -18.75
N ILE A 265 -24.54 -18.39 -18.53
CA ILE A 265 -25.62 -18.58 -19.53
C ILE A 265 -26.34 -17.26 -19.82
N LEU A 266 -26.66 -16.49 -18.78
CA LEU A 266 -27.30 -15.18 -18.95
C LEU A 266 -26.35 -14.17 -19.62
N CYS A 267 -25.05 -14.19 -19.30
CA CYS A 267 -24.08 -13.35 -20.00
C CYS A 267 -23.96 -13.74 -21.47
N GLU A 268 -23.96 -15.03 -21.80
CA GLU A 268 -23.94 -15.52 -23.20
C GLU A 268 -25.15 -15.02 -23.99
N SER A 269 -26.35 -14.96 -23.38
CA SER A 269 -27.54 -14.41 -24.03
C SER A 269 -27.48 -12.91 -24.32
N LEU A 270 -26.57 -12.19 -23.65
CA LEU A 270 -26.40 -10.73 -23.74
C LEU A 270 -25.16 -10.33 -24.54
N ASP A 271 -24.14 -11.20 -24.60
CA ASP A 271 -22.90 -10.93 -25.31
C ASP A 271 -23.15 -10.78 -26.81
N GLY A 272 -22.60 -9.73 -27.41
CA GLY A 272 -22.80 -9.46 -28.84
C GLY A 272 -24.19 -8.91 -29.21
N LEU A 273 -25.00 -8.46 -28.24
CA LEU A 273 -26.28 -7.84 -28.55
C LEU A 273 -26.09 -6.58 -29.42
N THR A 274 -26.99 -6.40 -30.40
CA THR A 274 -26.97 -5.26 -31.31
C THR A 274 -27.90 -4.16 -30.81
N LEU A 275 -27.50 -2.90 -30.99
CA LEU A 275 -28.32 -1.73 -30.69
C LEU A 275 -28.84 -1.14 -32.01
N PRO A 276 -30.12 -1.33 -32.38
CA PRO A 276 -30.66 -0.87 -33.66
C PRO A 276 -30.45 0.62 -33.94
N SER A 277 -30.54 1.50 -32.95
CA SER A 277 -30.30 2.95 -33.16
C SER A 277 -28.81 3.29 -33.22
N PHE A 278 -27.95 2.38 -32.76
CA PHE A 278 -26.50 2.56 -32.64
C PHE A 278 -25.73 1.38 -33.25
N PRO A 279 -25.87 1.12 -34.56
CA PRO A 279 -25.32 -0.09 -35.20
C PRO A 279 -23.78 -0.13 -35.26
N GLN A 280 -23.11 0.98 -34.97
CA GLN A 280 -21.65 1.08 -34.90
C GLN A 280 -21.10 0.67 -33.52
N HIS A 281 -21.98 0.40 -32.56
CA HIS A 281 -21.62 0.07 -31.19
C HIS A 281 -21.73 -1.44 -30.96
N ALA A 282 -20.67 -2.01 -30.39
CA ALA A 282 -20.61 -3.43 -30.03
C ALA A 282 -20.66 -3.58 -28.51
N VAL A 283 -21.35 -4.61 -28.05
CA VAL A 283 -21.54 -4.90 -26.62
C VAL A 283 -20.87 -6.22 -26.30
N CYS A 284 -20.03 -6.24 -25.25
CA CYS A 284 -19.47 -7.47 -24.70
C CYS A 284 -19.90 -7.62 -23.24
N VAL A 285 -20.37 -8.81 -22.90
CA VAL A 285 -20.79 -9.16 -21.54
C VAL A 285 -20.05 -10.42 -21.10
N ARG A 286 -19.36 -10.33 -19.95
CA ARG A 286 -18.72 -11.50 -19.34
C ARG A 286 -19.14 -11.64 -17.90
N TYR A 287 -19.33 -12.90 -17.53
CA TYR A 287 -19.57 -13.28 -16.16
C TYR A 287 -18.33 -12.96 -15.31
N ALA A 288 -18.55 -12.41 -14.12
CA ALA A 288 -17.50 -12.20 -13.14
C ALA A 288 -17.64 -13.22 -12.00
N THR A 289 -18.23 -12.83 -10.87
CA THR A 289 -18.44 -13.69 -9.70
C THR A 289 -19.77 -13.37 -9.04
N GLU A 290 -20.43 -14.37 -8.46
CA GLU A 290 -21.78 -14.26 -7.90
C GLU A 290 -22.74 -13.58 -8.90
N HIS A 291 -23.49 -12.56 -8.48
CA HIS A 291 -24.40 -11.74 -9.29
C HIS A 291 -23.70 -10.76 -10.25
N ARG A 292 -22.36 -10.71 -10.28
CA ARG A 292 -21.61 -9.65 -10.98
C ARG A 292 -21.27 -10.06 -12.41
N CYS A 293 -21.29 -9.08 -13.30
CA CYS A 293 -20.77 -9.19 -14.66
C CYS A 293 -20.07 -7.89 -15.08
N GLY A 294 -19.17 -8.00 -16.05
CA GLY A 294 -18.61 -6.87 -16.77
C GLY A 294 -19.44 -6.61 -18.03
N VAL A 295 -19.76 -5.35 -18.30
CA VAL A 295 -20.42 -4.92 -19.54
C VAL A 295 -19.53 -3.87 -20.18
N VAL A 296 -19.04 -4.15 -21.38
CA VAL A 296 -18.21 -3.24 -22.17
C VAL A 296 -18.98 -2.81 -23.41
N VAL A 297 -18.95 -1.52 -23.70
CA VAL A 297 -19.50 -0.93 -24.92
C VAL A 297 -18.35 -0.33 -25.71
N ARG A 298 -18.25 -0.73 -26.97
CA ARG A 298 -17.23 -0.26 -27.91
C ARG A 298 -17.89 0.50 -29.04
N GLY A 299 -17.30 1.59 -29.49
CA GLY A 299 -17.82 2.38 -30.59
C GLY A 299 -17.38 3.85 -30.52
N PRO A 300 -17.68 4.63 -31.56
CA PRO A 300 -17.30 6.04 -31.60
C PRO A 300 -18.14 6.90 -30.65
N GLY A 301 -17.58 8.03 -30.23
CA GLY A 301 -18.27 9.07 -29.46
C GLY A 301 -18.68 8.66 -28.04
N LEU A 302 -18.00 7.67 -27.45
CA LEU A 302 -18.29 7.22 -26.09
C LEU A 302 -17.57 8.07 -25.04
N SER A 303 -18.26 8.35 -23.94
CA SER A 303 -17.77 9.11 -22.80
C SER A 303 -18.10 8.40 -21.49
N ASP A 304 -17.20 8.48 -20.52
CA ASP A 304 -17.41 7.99 -19.17
C ASP A 304 -18.15 8.97 -18.26
N ALA A 305 -18.44 10.18 -18.75
CA ALA A 305 -19.17 11.23 -18.04
C ALA A 305 -20.68 11.01 -18.05
N ILE A 306 -21.14 9.84 -17.58
CA ILE A 306 -22.55 9.48 -17.46
C ILE A 306 -22.86 8.80 -16.12
N THR A 307 -24.11 8.89 -15.68
CA THR A 307 -24.61 8.08 -14.57
C THR A 307 -24.83 6.63 -14.99
N GLY A 308 -25.05 5.75 -14.01
CA GLY A 308 -25.48 4.38 -14.24
C GLY A 308 -26.98 4.18 -13.99
N THR A 309 -27.46 2.94 -14.15
CA THR A 309 -28.86 2.56 -13.87
C THR A 309 -29.06 2.05 -12.45
N ASP A 310 -27.98 1.77 -11.71
CA ASP A 310 -28.02 1.23 -10.35
C ASP A 310 -28.48 2.29 -9.31
N PRO A 311 -29.58 2.08 -8.57
CA PRO A 311 -30.04 2.99 -7.51
C PRO A 311 -29.23 2.93 -6.21
N LEU A 312 -28.19 2.09 -6.14
CA LEU A 312 -27.28 1.89 -5.01
C LEU A 312 -27.90 1.29 -3.74
N ARG A 313 -29.25 1.25 -3.61
CA ARG A 313 -30.00 0.56 -2.55
C ARG A 313 -31.20 -0.19 -3.13
N ASP A 314 -31.57 -1.28 -2.45
CA ASP A 314 -32.76 -2.06 -2.81
C ASP A 314 -34.04 -1.23 -2.54
N ASN A 315 -35.12 -1.61 -3.22
CA ASN A 315 -36.44 -0.99 -3.13
C ASN A 315 -36.48 0.49 -3.54
N LEU A 316 -35.62 0.87 -4.49
CA LEU A 316 -35.61 2.18 -5.12
C LEU A 316 -35.92 2.06 -6.62
N PRO A 317 -36.44 3.12 -7.26
CA PRO A 317 -36.64 3.14 -8.70
C PRO A 317 -35.34 2.93 -9.47
N LEU A 318 -35.41 2.20 -10.59
CA LEU A 318 -34.30 2.12 -11.56
C LEU A 318 -33.89 3.54 -11.97
N GLN A 319 -32.58 3.82 -11.99
CA GLN A 319 -32.10 5.15 -12.35
C GLN A 319 -32.07 5.33 -13.87
N GLU A 320 -32.45 6.52 -14.31
CA GLU A 320 -32.25 6.95 -15.69
C GLU A 320 -30.77 7.27 -15.91
N VAL A 321 -30.27 6.92 -17.10
CA VAL A 321 -28.93 7.29 -17.53
C VAL A 321 -28.95 8.76 -17.92
N ARG A 322 -28.05 9.55 -17.35
CA ARG A 322 -27.94 10.98 -17.59
C ARG A 322 -26.47 11.36 -17.81
N PRO A 323 -26.18 12.31 -18.70
CA PRO A 323 -24.85 12.89 -18.80
C PRO A 323 -24.52 13.64 -17.50
N THR A 324 -23.25 13.60 -17.10
CA THR A 324 -22.74 14.33 -15.92
C THR A 324 -22.01 15.62 -16.31
N ASP A 325 -21.83 15.86 -17.60
CA ASP A 325 -21.34 17.11 -18.18
C ASP A 325 -22.17 17.49 -19.42
N ASP A 326 -21.85 18.64 -20.03
CA ASP A 326 -22.58 19.18 -21.19
C ASP A 326 -21.99 18.71 -22.54
N SER A 327 -21.16 17.67 -22.56
CA SER A 327 -20.53 17.19 -23.80
C SER A 327 -21.52 16.41 -24.68
N GLU A 328 -21.40 16.59 -26.01
CA GLU A 328 -22.19 15.82 -26.98
C GLU A 328 -21.92 14.30 -26.84
N ASP A 329 -20.68 13.92 -26.56
CA ASP A 329 -20.30 12.52 -26.33
C ASP A 329 -20.99 11.93 -25.10
N ALA A 330 -21.14 12.68 -24.00
CA ALA A 330 -21.87 12.22 -22.82
C ALA A 330 -23.36 12.05 -23.09
N ALA A 331 -23.98 13.01 -23.79
CA ALA A 331 -25.39 12.92 -24.17
C ALA A 331 -25.65 11.74 -25.12
N HIS A 332 -24.79 11.56 -26.13
CA HIS A 332 -24.81 10.41 -27.04
C HIS A 332 -24.66 9.09 -26.28
N THR A 333 -23.67 9.01 -25.38
CA THR A 333 -23.45 7.81 -24.57
C THR A 333 -24.64 7.49 -23.68
N ALA A 334 -25.27 8.49 -23.05
CA ALA A 334 -26.46 8.26 -22.23
C ALA A 334 -27.61 7.64 -23.04
N ALA A 335 -27.78 8.03 -24.30
CA ALA A 335 -28.76 7.43 -25.20
C ALA A 335 -28.39 5.97 -25.57
N VAL A 336 -27.12 5.71 -25.92
CA VAL A 336 -26.61 4.36 -26.20
C VAL A 336 -26.87 3.41 -25.02
N ILE A 337 -26.55 3.86 -23.81
CA ILE A 337 -26.66 3.03 -22.60
C ILE A 337 -28.11 2.86 -22.16
N THR A 338 -28.98 3.82 -22.44
CA THR A 338 -30.43 3.68 -22.22
C THR A 338 -31.00 2.57 -23.10
N GLU A 339 -30.66 2.56 -24.40
CA GLU A 339 -31.08 1.49 -25.32
C GLU A 339 -30.52 0.14 -24.91
N LEU A 340 -29.24 0.09 -24.52
CA LEU A 340 -28.60 -1.11 -23.99
C LEU A 340 -29.35 -1.68 -22.79
N SER A 341 -29.65 -0.85 -21.79
CA SER A 341 -30.35 -1.29 -20.59
C SER A 341 -31.74 -1.86 -20.92
N LEU A 342 -32.45 -1.26 -21.88
CA LEU A 342 -33.76 -1.74 -22.33
C LEU A 342 -33.64 -3.08 -23.09
N ALA A 343 -32.67 -3.19 -24.00
CA ALA A 343 -32.44 -4.42 -24.77
C ALA A 343 -32.07 -5.60 -23.85
N MET A 344 -31.15 -5.37 -22.90
CA MET A 344 -30.77 -6.38 -21.90
C MET A 344 -31.98 -6.81 -21.06
N HIS A 345 -32.82 -5.87 -20.63
CA HIS A 345 -34.02 -6.17 -19.87
C HIS A 345 -34.98 -7.09 -20.64
N GLN A 346 -35.23 -6.79 -21.91
CA GLN A 346 -36.14 -7.57 -22.76
C GLN A 346 -35.65 -9.01 -22.95
N ILE A 347 -34.35 -9.19 -23.24
CA ILE A 347 -33.74 -10.52 -23.38
C ILE A 347 -33.87 -11.30 -22.08
N LEU A 348 -33.50 -10.70 -20.95
CA LEU A 348 -33.53 -11.38 -19.66
C LEU A 348 -34.96 -11.69 -19.21
N GLN A 349 -35.92 -10.78 -19.41
CA GLN A 349 -37.32 -11.00 -19.04
C GLN A 349 -37.91 -12.21 -19.78
N ALA A 350 -37.54 -12.41 -21.04
CA ALA A 350 -37.99 -13.54 -21.85
C ALA A 350 -37.17 -14.83 -21.63
N HIS A 351 -36.06 -14.77 -20.90
CA HIS A 351 -35.12 -15.90 -20.79
C HIS A 351 -35.71 -17.07 -19.98
N PRO A 352 -35.60 -18.34 -20.45
CA PRO A 352 -36.18 -19.52 -19.78
C PRO A 352 -35.75 -19.70 -18.31
N ILE A 353 -34.50 -19.32 -17.99
CA ILE A 353 -34.00 -19.33 -16.60
C ILE A 353 -34.90 -18.50 -15.67
N ASN A 354 -35.38 -17.34 -16.11
CA ASN A 354 -36.22 -16.50 -15.27
C ASN A 354 -37.62 -17.08 -15.08
N ALA A 355 -38.18 -17.74 -16.10
CA ALA A 355 -39.41 -18.51 -15.95
C ALA A 355 -39.25 -19.64 -14.92
N ALA A 356 -38.15 -20.39 -14.97
CA ALA A 356 -37.85 -21.44 -14.00
C ALA A 356 -37.65 -20.89 -12.57
N ARG A 357 -36.90 -19.79 -12.42
CA ARG A 357 -36.70 -19.13 -11.12
C ARG A 357 -38.03 -18.70 -10.49
N ILE A 358 -38.92 -18.08 -11.28
CA ILE A 358 -40.24 -17.65 -10.80
C ILE A 358 -41.08 -18.87 -10.38
N ALA A 359 -41.07 -19.96 -11.15
CA ALA A 359 -41.78 -21.19 -10.81
C ALA A 359 -41.28 -21.82 -9.50
N GLU A 360 -40.00 -21.67 -9.17
CA GLU A 360 -39.39 -22.08 -7.91
C GLU A 360 -39.58 -21.08 -6.75
N GLY A 361 -40.28 -19.96 -6.98
CA GLY A 361 -40.44 -18.90 -5.98
C GLY A 361 -39.18 -18.07 -5.73
N LYS A 362 -38.17 -18.18 -6.60
CA LYS A 362 -36.94 -17.37 -6.56
C LYS A 362 -37.14 -16.04 -7.29
N PRO A 363 -36.46 -14.97 -6.86
CA PRO A 363 -36.52 -13.69 -7.56
C PRO A 363 -35.88 -13.81 -8.96
N ALA A 364 -36.52 -13.21 -9.96
CA ALA A 364 -36.00 -13.19 -11.33
C ALA A 364 -34.73 -12.33 -11.44
N ALA A 365 -33.79 -12.75 -12.27
CA ALA A 365 -32.63 -11.97 -12.70
C ALA A 365 -32.95 -11.30 -14.04
N ASN A 366 -33.91 -10.36 -14.03
CA ASN A 366 -34.50 -9.80 -15.24
C ASN A 366 -33.92 -8.44 -15.65
N ILE A 367 -33.00 -7.86 -14.88
CA ILE A 367 -32.30 -6.61 -15.25
C ILE A 367 -30.81 -6.72 -14.94
N VAL A 368 -30.00 -6.00 -15.71
CA VAL A 368 -28.61 -5.71 -15.36
C VAL A 368 -28.49 -4.25 -14.92
N LEU A 369 -28.05 -4.05 -13.68
CA LEU A 369 -27.77 -2.72 -13.15
C LEU A 369 -26.36 -2.30 -13.58
N LEU A 370 -26.27 -1.28 -14.41
CA LEU A 370 -25.02 -0.72 -14.92
C LEU A 370 -24.50 0.29 -13.91
N ARG A 371 -23.32 0.06 -13.34
CA ARG A 371 -22.75 0.93 -12.30
C ARG A 371 -21.30 1.28 -12.57
N GLY A 372 -20.94 2.51 -12.21
CA GLY A 372 -19.56 2.97 -12.20
C GLY A 372 -18.98 2.94 -13.60
N CYS A 373 -19.65 3.66 -14.52
CA CYS A 373 -19.13 3.88 -15.86
C CYS A 373 -17.66 4.27 -15.76
N GLY A 374 -16.82 3.61 -16.53
CA GLY A 374 -15.44 4.01 -16.65
C GLY A 374 -14.88 3.69 -18.01
N SER A 375 -14.01 4.57 -18.49
CA SER A 375 -13.29 4.36 -19.74
C SER A 375 -11.97 3.64 -19.47
N ARG A 376 -11.46 2.89 -20.46
CA ARG A 376 -10.07 2.42 -20.38
C ARG A 376 -9.17 3.65 -20.30
N ILE A 377 -8.33 3.70 -19.27
CA ILE A 377 -7.43 4.83 -19.07
C ILE A 377 -6.50 5.00 -20.28
N ALA A 378 -6.42 6.23 -20.79
CA ALA A 378 -5.51 6.59 -21.88
C ALA A 378 -4.21 7.11 -21.27
N VAL A 379 -3.26 6.19 -21.04
CA VAL A 379 -1.94 6.50 -20.48
C VAL A 379 -0.85 5.87 -21.32
N GLU A 380 0.34 6.47 -21.27
CA GLU A 380 1.56 5.79 -21.68
C GLU A 380 1.73 4.52 -20.82
N PRO A 381 1.85 3.32 -21.41
CA PRO A 381 1.94 2.12 -20.62
C PRO A 381 3.23 2.07 -19.79
N PHE A 382 3.22 1.26 -18.73
CA PHE A 382 4.27 1.18 -17.72
C PHE A 382 5.65 0.82 -18.32
N PRO A 383 5.76 -0.13 -19.28
CA PRO A 383 7.04 -0.42 -19.91
C PRO A 383 7.66 0.79 -20.63
N GLU A 384 6.84 1.58 -21.32
CA GLU A 384 7.28 2.79 -22.03
C GLU A 384 7.66 3.89 -21.05
N ARG A 385 6.80 4.16 -20.05
CA ARG A 385 7.02 5.19 -19.03
C ARG A 385 8.27 4.92 -18.20
N HIS A 386 8.48 3.67 -17.80
CA HIS A 386 9.51 3.32 -16.83
C HIS A 386 10.74 2.62 -17.42
N GLY A 387 10.67 2.12 -18.65
CA GLY A 387 11.72 1.29 -19.27
C GLY A 387 11.77 -0.13 -18.70
N LEU A 388 10.70 -0.61 -18.06
CA LEU A 388 10.68 -1.87 -17.30
C LEU A 388 9.60 -2.82 -17.81
N ARG A 389 10.00 -4.03 -18.23
CA ARG A 389 9.03 -5.11 -18.48
C ARG A 389 8.42 -5.54 -17.16
N ALA A 390 7.09 -5.51 -17.08
CA ALA A 390 6.38 -5.64 -15.81
C ALA A 390 5.37 -6.78 -15.81
N ALA A 391 5.35 -7.55 -14.72
CA ALA A 391 4.37 -8.59 -14.46
C ALA A 391 3.57 -8.30 -13.19
N MET A 392 2.34 -8.81 -13.08
CA MET A 392 1.50 -8.63 -11.89
C MET A 392 0.75 -9.90 -11.53
N VAL A 393 0.82 -10.32 -10.26
CA VAL A 393 -0.06 -11.35 -9.70
C VAL A 393 -1.13 -10.66 -8.88
N ALA A 394 -2.31 -10.48 -9.46
CA ALA A 394 -3.45 -9.83 -8.81
C ALA A 394 -4.71 -10.69 -8.88
N PRO A 395 -5.14 -11.31 -7.77
CA PRO A 395 -6.38 -12.10 -7.77
C PRO A 395 -7.63 -11.21 -7.88
N THR A 396 -7.54 -9.96 -7.40
CA THR A 396 -8.64 -9.00 -7.45
C THR A 396 -8.77 -8.43 -8.85
N LYS A 397 -9.94 -8.62 -9.46
CA LYS A 397 -10.24 -8.21 -10.84
C LYS A 397 -9.95 -6.73 -11.10
N VAL A 398 -10.30 -5.84 -10.18
CA VAL A 398 -9.97 -4.41 -10.28
C VAL A 398 -8.46 -4.19 -10.47
N ILE A 399 -7.63 -4.81 -9.64
CA ILE A 399 -6.18 -4.59 -9.67
C ILE A 399 -5.56 -5.26 -10.90
N ALA A 400 -6.05 -6.44 -11.29
CA ALA A 400 -5.64 -7.09 -12.53
C ALA A 400 -5.98 -6.24 -13.77
N GLY A 401 -7.19 -5.69 -13.85
CA GLY A 401 -7.58 -4.82 -14.96
C GLY A 401 -6.87 -3.47 -14.96
N LEU A 402 -6.52 -2.95 -13.79
CA LEU A 402 -5.64 -1.79 -13.65
C LEU A 402 -4.25 -2.09 -14.22
N GLY A 403 -3.63 -3.19 -13.79
CA GLY A 403 -2.34 -3.65 -14.34
C GLY A 403 -2.39 -3.83 -15.86
N ALA A 404 -3.42 -4.50 -16.37
CA ALA A 404 -3.61 -4.68 -17.81
C ALA A 404 -3.79 -3.34 -18.55
N SER A 405 -4.47 -2.36 -17.95
CA SER A 405 -4.59 -1.02 -18.52
C SER A 405 -3.25 -0.29 -18.62
N LEU A 406 -2.35 -0.56 -17.67
CA LEU A 406 -0.99 -0.04 -17.62
C LEU A 406 0.02 -0.89 -18.40
N GLY A 407 -0.40 -1.95 -19.10
CA GLY A 407 0.50 -2.79 -19.89
C GLY A 407 1.31 -3.82 -19.08
N PHE A 408 0.83 -4.23 -17.90
CA PHE A 408 1.40 -5.35 -17.16
C PHE A 408 0.91 -6.69 -17.73
N ASP A 409 1.81 -7.67 -17.76
CA ASP A 409 1.44 -9.06 -17.98
C ASP A 409 0.85 -9.65 -16.69
N ILE A 410 -0.43 -10.02 -16.71
CA ILE A 410 -1.12 -10.59 -15.54
C ILE A 410 -0.80 -12.07 -15.41
N ILE A 411 -0.10 -12.44 -14.33
CA ILE A 411 0.30 -13.81 -14.02
C ILE A 411 -0.73 -14.46 -13.09
N LEU A 412 -1.22 -15.62 -13.50
CA LEU A 412 -2.09 -16.45 -12.67
C LEU A 412 -1.25 -17.29 -11.70
N ALA A 413 -1.50 -17.15 -10.41
CA ALA A 413 -0.94 -18.00 -9.37
C ALA A 413 -1.99 -19.05 -8.94
N PRO A 414 -1.70 -20.36 -9.01
CA PRO A 414 -2.64 -21.40 -8.60
C PRO A 414 -3.15 -21.20 -7.17
N GLY A 415 -4.46 -21.23 -6.96
CA GLY A 415 -5.08 -21.04 -5.65
C GLY A 415 -5.06 -19.59 -5.12
N ALA A 416 -4.61 -18.61 -5.91
CA ALA A 416 -4.73 -17.19 -5.55
C ALA A 416 -6.17 -16.70 -5.74
N THR A 417 -7.04 -16.92 -4.74
CA THR A 417 -8.46 -16.52 -4.78
C THR A 417 -8.69 -15.04 -4.46
N GLY A 418 -7.80 -14.47 -3.63
CA GLY A 418 -7.94 -13.10 -3.12
C GLY A 418 -8.77 -12.98 -1.84
N ASP A 419 -9.43 -14.06 -1.42
CA ASP A 419 -10.15 -14.16 -0.15
C ASP A 419 -9.31 -14.88 0.92
N TYR A 420 -9.93 -15.25 2.06
CA TYR A 420 -9.26 -15.95 3.15
C TYR A 420 -8.72 -17.33 2.81
N ARG A 421 -9.05 -17.91 1.65
CA ARG A 421 -8.55 -19.22 1.19
C ARG A 421 -7.35 -19.09 0.26
N THR A 422 -6.83 -17.88 0.07
CA THR A 422 -5.78 -17.59 -0.91
C THR A 422 -4.47 -18.31 -0.59
N GLN A 423 -3.88 -18.96 -1.60
CA GLN A 423 -2.58 -19.62 -1.48
C GLN A 423 -1.44 -18.60 -1.62
N LEU A 424 -0.92 -18.12 -0.49
CA LEU A 424 0.14 -17.12 -0.45
C LEU A 424 1.46 -17.64 -1.07
N SER A 425 1.88 -18.87 -0.76
CA SER A 425 3.12 -19.45 -1.31
C SER A 425 3.12 -19.56 -2.84
N ALA A 426 1.98 -19.88 -3.44
CA ALA A 426 1.86 -19.98 -4.90
C ALA A 426 2.06 -18.62 -5.58
N LYS A 427 1.66 -17.53 -4.90
CA LYS A 427 1.90 -16.17 -5.37
C LYS A 427 3.38 -15.81 -5.34
N ALA A 428 4.07 -16.10 -4.24
CA ALA A 428 5.52 -15.89 -4.13
C ALA A 428 6.29 -16.67 -5.20
N GLU A 429 5.91 -17.93 -5.44
CA GLU A 429 6.49 -18.75 -6.49
C GLU A 429 6.29 -18.17 -7.89
N ALA A 430 5.06 -17.73 -8.22
CA ALA A 430 4.75 -17.15 -9.52
C ALA A 430 5.55 -15.87 -9.83
N ILE A 431 5.76 -15.00 -8.83
CA ILE A 431 6.57 -13.78 -8.99
C ILE A 431 8.06 -14.10 -9.08
N ALA A 432 8.55 -15.03 -8.26
CA ALA A 432 9.94 -15.47 -8.35
C ALA A 432 10.24 -16.04 -9.73
N ASP A 433 9.37 -16.92 -10.26
CA ASP A 433 9.51 -17.49 -11.61
C ASP A 433 9.49 -16.40 -12.69
N ALA A 434 8.61 -15.40 -12.57
CA ALA A 434 8.57 -14.26 -13.49
C ALA A 434 9.91 -13.52 -13.58
N LEU A 435 10.49 -13.20 -12.43
CA LEU A 435 11.72 -12.41 -12.34
C LEU A 435 12.97 -13.23 -12.67
N ILE A 436 13.00 -14.50 -12.30
CA ILE A 436 14.17 -15.36 -12.50
C ILE A 436 14.22 -15.89 -13.93
N HIS A 437 13.07 -16.31 -14.49
CA HIS A 437 13.03 -17.14 -15.71
C HIS A 437 12.33 -16.49 -16.91
N LYS A 438 11.48 -15.47 -16.72
CA LYS A 438 10.64 -14.89 -17.81
C LYS A 438 11.10 -13.51 -18.30
N GLY A 439 12.21 -13.01 -17.76
CA GLY A 439 12.85 -11.77 -18.19
C GLY A 439 12.08 -10.50 -17.82
N TYR A 440 11.27 -10.55 -16.77
CA TYR A 440 10.63 -9.36 -16.21
C TYR A 440 11.64 -8.57 -15.36
N HIS A 441 11.55 -7.24 -15.42
CA HIS A 441 12.39 -6.33 -14.64
C HIS A 441 11.68 -5.79 -13.40
N PHE A 442 10.34 -5.86 -13.39
CA PHE A 442 9.48 -5.44 -12.31
C PHE A 442 8.35 -6.45 -12.16
N ALA A 443 8.02 -6.83 -10.93
CA ALA A 443 6.90 -7.72 -10.68
C ALA A 443 6.12 -7.26 -9.46
N PHE A 444 4.81 -7.06 -9.64
CA PHE A 444 3.88 -6.60 -8.62
C PHE A 444 3.10 -7.78 -8.04
N LEU A 445 3.28 -8.07 -6.76
CA LEU A 445 2.49 -9.08 -6.06
C LEU A 445 1.30 -8.39 -5.39
N HIS A 446 0.10 -8.97 -5.37
CA HIS A 446 -1.07 -8.41 -4.66
C HIS A 446 -1.73 -9.43 -3.70
N VAL A 447 -2.07 -8.98 -2.48
CA VAL A 447 -2.50 -9.79 -1.33
C VAL A 447 -3.65 -9.07 -0.65
N LYS A 448 -4.87 -9.46 -1.04
CA LYS A 448 -6.10 -8.80 -0.65
C LYS A 448 -6.67 -9.21 0.71
N ALA A 449 -6.40 -10.44 1.15
CA ALA A 449 -7.05 -11.04 2.33
C ALA A 449 -6.83 -10.23 3.63
N VAL A 450 -5.68 -9.57 3.77
CA VAL A 450 -5.36 -8.75 4.96
C VAL A 450 -6.30 -7.54 5.08
N ASP A 451 -6.71 -6.96 3.95
CA ASP A 451 -7.67 -5.86 3.93
C ASP A 451 -9.09 -6.31 4.28
N ASP A 452 -9.51 -7.49 3.81
CA ASP A 452 -10.82 -8.07 4.16
C ASP A 452 -10.96 -8.24 5.68
N THR A 453 -9.89 -8.66 6.38
CA THR A 453 -9.92 -8.75 7.85
C THR A 453 -10.08 -7.40 8.54
N GLY A 454 -9.65 -6.31 7.90
CA GLY A 454 -9.86 -4.94 8.35
C GLY A 454 -11.33 -4.54 8.24
N HIS A 455 -11.93 -4.74 7.07
CA HIS A 455 -13.35 -4.51 6.81
C HIS A 455 -14.28 -5.32 7.72
N ASP A 456 -13.96 -6.61 7.90
CA ASP A 456 -14.72 -7.53 8.75
C ASP A 456 -14.48 -7.32 10.26
N ARG A 457 -13.60 -6.38 10.61
CA ARG A 457 -13.24 -6.03 12.00
C ARG A 457 -12.73 -7.23 12.82
N LEU A 458 -11.88 -8.05 12.20
CA LEU A 458 -11.30 -9.27 12.78
C LEU A 458 -9.82 -9.06 13.14
N PRO A 459 -9.49 -8.42 14.29
CA PRO A 459 -8.11 -8.03 14.62
C PRO A 459 -7.15 -9.21 14.71
N MET A 460 -7.56 -10.30 15.36
CA MET A 460 -6.70 -11.48 15.51
C MET A 460 -6.50 -12.22 14.18
N LEU A 461 -7.51 -12.21 13.30
CA LEU A 461 -7.35 -12.80 11.97
C LEU A 461 -6.41 -11.94 11.12
N LYS A 462 -6.49 -10.60 11.24
CA LYS A 462 -5.53 -9.68 10.61
C LYS A 462 -4.10 -9.98 11.03
N VAL A 463 -3.85 -10.17 12.34
CA VAL A 463 -2.54 -10.60 12.87
C VAL A 463 -2.07 -11.91 12.24
N LYS A 464 -2.90 -12.96 12.26
CA LYS A 464 -2.53 -14.26 11.67
C LYS A 464 -2.24 -14.18 10.16
N PHE A 465 -2.95 -13.33 9.43
CA PHE A 465 -2.67 -13.11 8.01
C PHE A 465 -1.36 -12.36 7.77
N LEU A 466 -0.98 -11.44 8.66
CA LEU A 466 0.32 -10.77 8.61
C LEU A 466 1.47 -11.75 8.87
N GLU A 467 1.32 -12.65 9.86
CA GLU A 467 2.27 -13.73 10.15
C GLU A 467 2.39 -14.72 8.98
N ALA A 468 1.27 -15.11 8.37
CA ALA A 468 1.28 -15.97 7.18
C ALA A 468 1.95 -15.29 5.98
N LEU A 469 1.82 -13.97 5.85
CA LEU A 469 2.50 -13.20 4.82
C LEU A 469 4.00 -13.09 5.09
N ASP A 470 4.43 -12.93 6.34
CA ASP A 470 5.84 -12.93 6.72
C ASP A 470 6.56 -14.20 6.23
N VAL A 471 5.90 -15.37 6.37
CA VAL A 471 6.39 -16.65 5.82
C VAL A 471 6.42 -16.64 4.29
N MET A 472 5.41 -16.07 3.61
CA MET A 472 5.40 -15.93 2.15
C MET A 472 6.58 -15.07 1.66
N VAL A 473 6.90 -13.98 2.36
CA VAL A 473 8.05 -13.12 2.05
C VAL A 473 9.35 -13.89 2.29
N ALA A 474 9.44 -14.69 3.34
CA ALA A 474 10.59 -15.56 3.59
C ALA A 474 10.87 -16.50 2.39
N GLN A 475 9.82 -17.15 1.88
CA GLN A 475 9.89 -18.04 0.73
C GLN A 475 10.32 -17.29 -0.55
N LEU A 476 9.82 -16.08 -0.75
CA LEU A 476 10.20 -15.22 -1.88
C LEU A 476 11.68 -14.83 -1.80
N LEU A 477 12.14 -14.32 -0.65
CA LEU A 477 13.53 -13.94 -0.43
C LEU A 477 14.47 -15.13 -0.66
N CYS A 478 14.13 -16.32 -0.18
CA CYS A 478 14.93 -17.53 -0.40
C CYS A 478 15.11 -17.85 -1.89
N ARG A 479 14.02 -17.84 -2.66
CA ARG A 479 14.06 -18.16 -4.10
C ARG A 479 14.90 -17.14 -4.88
N LEU A 480 14.73 -15.87 -4.56
CA LEU A 480 15.46 -14.79 -5.23
C LEU A 480 16.95 -14.82 -4.86
N TRP A 481 17.28 -14.93 -3.58
CA TRP A 481 18.66 -15.02 -3.11
C TRP A 481 19.41 -16.22 -3.69
N GLN A 482 18.75 -17.39 -3.78
CA GLN A 482 19.30 -18.57 -4.43
C GLN A 482 19.61 -18.34 -5.91
N ALA A 483 18.77 -17.58 -6.61
CA ALA A 483 18.99 -17.21 -8.01
C ALA A 483 20.08 -16.14 -8.22
N GLU A 484 20.55 -15.48 -7.16
CA GLU A 484 21.73 -14.60 -7.19
C GLU A 484 23.04 -15.35 -6.96
N GLN A 485 22.99 -16.58 -6.42
CA GLN A 485 24.19 -17.36 -6.15
C GLN A 485 24.82 -17.83 -7.46
N PRO A 486 26.16 -17.84 -7.57
CA PRO A 486 26.83 -18.42 -8.73
C PRO A 486 26.46 -19.92 -8.86
N PRO A 487 26.33 -20.45 -10.09
CA PRO A 487 26.08 -21.87 -10.29
C PRO A 487 27.22 -22.69 -9.68
N ALA A 488 26.88 -23.78 -8.98
CA ALA A 488 27.77 -24.59 -8.15
C ALA A 488 28.96 -25.28 -8.87
N SER A 489 29.19 -25.04 -10.17
CA SER A 489 30.19 -25.73 -10.99
C SER A 489 31.61 -25.12 -10.97
N SER A 490 31.87 -24.04 -10.22
CA SER A 490 33.21 -23.43 -10.12
C SER A 490 34.08 -24.00 -8.98
N ALA A 491 33.59 -24.95 -8.19
CA ALA A 491 34.32 -25.54 -7.05
C ALA A 491 34.98 -26.90 -7.36
N LEU A 492 35.61 -27.06 -8.52
CA LEU A 492 36.51 -28.18 -8.82
C LEU A 492 37.94 -27.66 -8.92
N SER A 493 38.62 -27.53 -7.78
CA SER A 493 40.07 -27.43 -7.73
C SER A 493 40.68 -28.83 -7.80
N SER A 494 41.47 -29.02 -8.85
CA SER A 494 42.25 -30.20 -9.23
C SER A 494 43.15 -30.74 -8.10
N PRO A 495 43.47 -32.05 -8.06
CA PRO A 495 44.40 -32.60 -7.09
C PRO A 495 45.82 -32.13 -7.42
N GLY A 496 46.36 -31.24 -6.57
CA GLY A 496 47.71 -30.72 -6.67
C GLY A 496 48.76 -31.77 -6.30
N THR A 497 49.65 -32.02 -7.25
CA THR A 497 50.82 -32.90 -7.20
C THR A 497 51.79 -32.53 -6.07
N LEU A 498 52.19 -33.52 -5.26
CA LEU A 498 53.29 -33.44 -4.31
C LEU A 498 54.65 -33.38 -5.04
N SER A 499 55.53 -32.47 -4.63
CA SER A 499 56.99 -32.54 -4.82
C SER A 499 57.70 -31.62 -3.80
N PRO A 500 58.95 -31.93 -3.38
CA PRO A 500 59.31 -31.86 -1.96
C PRO A 500 60.30 -30.75 -1.57
N ALA A 501 60.24 -30.44 -0.28
CA ALA A 501 61.26 -29.92 0.65
C ALA A 501 62.55 -29.31 0.10
N GLN A 502 62.82 -28.07 0.52
CA GLN A 502 64.17 -27.62 0.84
C GLN A 502 64.16 -26.83 2.16
N ASP A 503 64.94 -27.35 3.11
CA ASP A 503 65.30 -26.76 4.39
C ASP A 503 66.05 -25.43 4.22
N PHE A 504 65.82 -24.48 5.10
CA PHE A 504 66.89 -23.75 5.78
C PHE A 504 66.41 -23.19 7.11
N ASP A 505 67.12 -23.62 8.15
CA ASP A 505 66.96 -23.30 9.56
C ASP A 505 67.84 -22.09 9.92
N GLN A 506 67.31 -21.13 10.70
CA GLN A 506 68.09 -20.40 11.72
C GLN A 506 67.21 -19.47 12.58
N ALA A 507 67.33 -19.68 13.90
CA ALA A 507 66.66 -18.95 14.98
C ALA A 507 67.45 -17.73 15.46
N GLY A 508 66.73 -16.70 15.96
CA GLY A 508 67.27 -15.58 16.74
C GLY A 508 66.12 -14.74 17.37
N PRO A 509 66.29 -14.16 18.57
CA PRO A 509 65.20 -14.02 19.55
C PRO A 509 64.43 -12.68 19.52
N ALA A 510 63.31 -12.70 20.23
CA ALA A 510 62.28 -11.69 20.39
C ALA A 510 62.74 -10.26 20.72
N SER A 511 62.06 -9.28 20.11
CA SER A 511 61.85 -7.94 20.65
C SER A 511 60.40 -7.51 20.44
N ALA A 512 59.73 -7.17 21.53
CA ALA A 512 58.37 -6.66 21.56
C ALA A 512 58.27 -5.31 20.84
N GLY A 513 57.34 -5.22 19.88
CA GLY A 513 56.95 -3.98 19.21
C GLY A 513 55.49 -4.06 18.82
N SER A 514 54.65 -3.33 19.54
CA SER A 514 53.24 -3.14 19.23
C SER A 514 53.08 -2.46 17.87
N SER A 515 52.45 -3.13 16.91
CA SER A 515 51.82 -2.45 15.78
C SER A 515 50.52 -3.17 15.43
N ALA A 516 49.44 -2.39 15.40
CA ALA A 516 48.11 -2.84 15.01
C ALA A 516 48.15 -3.22 13.53
N THR A 517 48.12 -4.52 13.24
CA THR A 517 47.86 -5.02 11.90
C THR A 517 46.36 -5.07 11.66
N ASP A 518 45.91 -4.01 11.02
CA ASP A 518 44.84 -3.95 10.03
C ASP A 518 44.32 -5.34 9.60
N THR A 519 43.19 -5.76 10.16
CA THR A 519 42.43 -6.90 9.64
C THR A 519 41.72 -6.43 8.38
N ALA A 520 42.44 -6.45 7.27
CA ALA A 520 41.86 -6.39 5.94
C ALA A 520 40.75 -7.44 5.86
N ARG A 521 39.52 -6.96 5.63
CA ARG A 521 38.32 -7.76 5.38
C ARG A 521 38.65 -8.84 4.36
N ALA A 522 38.50 -10.10 4.76
CA ALA A 522 38.38 -11.20 3.83
C ALA A 522 37.06 -11.02 3.06
N VAL A 523 37.16 -10.45 1.86
CA VAL A 523 36.08 -10.47 0.87
C VAL A 523 35.92 -11.94 0.45
N HIS A 524 34.77 -12.55 0.74
CA HIS A 524 34.44 -13.88 0.25
C HIS A 524 34.42 -13.85 -1.29
N PRO A 525 35.24 -14.67 -1.99
CA PRO A 525 35.51 -14.49 -3.42
C PRO A 525 34.44 -15.14 -4.33
N GLY A 526 33.15 -14.91 -4.05
CA GLY A 526 32.06 -15.66 -4.69
C GLY A 526 30.82 -14.89 -5.16
N PHE A 527 30.78 -13.55 -5.06
CA PHE A 527 29.57 -12.79 -5.40
C PHE A 527 29.82 -11.84 -6.57
N THR A 528 28.82 -11.67 -7.45
CA THR A 528 28.79 -10.55 -8.39
C THR A 528 28.62 -9.26 -7.58
N ASP A 529 29.51 -8.28 -7.73
CA ASP A 529 29.57 -7.06 -6.90
C ASP A 529 28.29 -6.18 -6.90
N THR A 530 27.30 -6.48 -7.75
CA THR A 530 26.01 -5.77 -7.81
C THR A 530 24.85 -6.71 -7.46
N PRO A 531 24.09 -6.47 -6.36
CA PRO A 531 22.91 -7.26 -6.04
C PRO A 531 21.89 -7.15 -7.18
N ARG A 532 21.37 -8.31 -7.60
CA ARG A 532 20.49 -8.41 -8.77
C ARG A 532 19.08 -7.99 -8.42
N PHE A 533 18.62 -8.27 -7.21
CA PHE A 533 17.25 -8.10 -6.76
C PHE A 533 17.13 -7.14 -5.57
N ALA A 534 16.08 -6.31 -5.60
CA ALA A 534 15.62 -5.50 -4.48
C ALA A 534 14.17 -5.83 -4.16
N ILE A 535 13.77 -5.76 -2.88
CA ILE A 535 12.40 -5.96 -2.39
C ILE A 535 11.84 -4.65 -1.83
N CYS A 536 10.59 -4.34 -2.16
CA CYS A 536 9.86 -3.21 -1.58
C CYS A 536 8.56 -3.68 -0.95
N ILE A 537 8.25 -3.26 0.28
CA ILE A 537 7.07 -3.70 1.05
C ILE A 537 6.30 -2.47 1.55
N THR A 538 5.01 -2.39 1.21
CA THR A 538 4.10 -1.34 1.72
C THR A 538 2.64 -1.71 1.46
N GLY A 539 1.70 -0.98 2.07
CA GLY A 539 0.27 -1.06 1.76
C GLY A 539 -0.12 -0.12 0.61
N ASP A 540 -1.25 -0.40 -0.03
CA ASP A 540 -1.88 0.58 -0.92
C ASP A 540 -2.67 1.63 -0.12
N HIS A 541 -3.24 1.28 1.03
CA HIS A 541 -3.89 2.20 1.97
C HIS A 541 -4.06 1.55 3.35
N SER A 542 -4.52 2.36 4.30
CA SER A 542 -4.83 1.92 5.66
C SER A 542 -6.28 1.46 5.76
N THR A 543 -6.50 0.28 6.35
CA THR A 543 -7.85 -0.21 6.72
C THR A 543 -7.88 -0.57 8.21
N PRO A 544 -8.13 0.42 9.09
CA PRO A 544 -8.17 0.23 10.53
C PRO A 544 -9.33 -0.69 10.92
N VAL A 545 -9.04 -1.74 11.68
CA VAL A 545 -10.04 -2.70 12.19
C VAL A 545 -11.16 -2.01 12.98
N ALA A 546 -10.82 -0.92 13.69
CA ALA A 546 -11.78 -0.12 14.45
C ALA A 546 -12.79 0.61 13.55
N TYR A 547 -12.36 1.01 12.35
CA TYR A 547 -13.18 1.72 11.39
C TYR A 547 -13.97 0.74 10.50
N GLY A 548 -13.31 -0.32 10.03
CA GLY A 548 -13.90 -1.29 9.10
C GLY A 548 -14.01 -0.79 7.66
N ASP A 549 -13.29 0.28 7.34
CA ASP A 549 -13.22 0.86 6.00
C ASP A 549 -11.86 1.51 5.79
N HIS A 550 -11.58 1.95 4.57
CA HIS A 550 -10.34 2.63 4.21
C HIS A 550 -10.23 3.96 4.97
N SER A 551 -9.02 4.33 5.35
CA SER A 551 -8.74 5.55 6.08
C SER A 551 -7.60 6.34 5.45
N HIS A 552 -7.26 7.48 6.03
CA HIS A 552 -6.35 8.47 5.44
C HIS A 552 -4.95 8.46 6.07
N GLU A 553 -4.72 7.58 7.04
CA GLU A 553 -3.44 7.45 7.70
C GLU A 553 -2.40 6.83 6.75
N PRO A 554 -1.15 7.31 6.81
CA PRO A 554 -0.08 6.80 5.94
C PRO A 554 0.30 5.36 6.32
N VAL A 555 0.89 4.66 5.36
CA VAL A 555 1.27 3.25 5.49
C VAL A 555 2.79 3.10 5.61
N PRO A 556 3.34 2.22 6.48
CA PRO A 556 4.76 1.88 6.50
C PRO A 556 5.27 1.41 5.14
N PHE A 557 6.49 1.82 4.82
CA PHE A 557 7.21 1.50 3.59
C PHE A 557 8.63 1.04 3.94
N ALA A 558 9.09 -0.04 3.33
CA ALA A 558 10.46 -0.52 3.41
C ALA A 558 10.99 -0.91 2.01
N LEU A 559 12.26 -0.62 1.75
CA LEU A 559 12.96 -0.94 0.51
C LEU A 559 14.37 -1.45 0.82
N ALA A 560 14.68 -2.68 0.43
CA ALA A 560 15.96 -3.33 0.72
C ALA A 560 16.49 -4.12 -0.48
N HIS A 561 17.79 -4.37 -0.54
CA HIS A 561 18.31 -5.41 -1.44
C HIS A 561 18.00 -6.79 -0.86
N VAL A 562 17.67 -7.76 -1.72
CA VAL A 562 17.39 -9.14 -1.29
C VAL A 562 18.61 -9.73 -0.58
N GLN A 563 19.80 -9.52 -1.14
CA GLN A 563 21.06 -9.95 -0.53
C GLN A 563 21.22 -9.42 0.90
N ASP A 564 21.10 -8.11 1.11
CA ASP A 564 21.27 -7.49 2.42
C ASP A 564 20.24 -8.03 3.43
N ALA A 565 18.97 -8.15 3.02
CA ALA A 565 17.91 -8.66 3.88
C ALA A 565 18.18 -10.12 4.31
N VAL A 566 18.59 -10.98 3.38
CA VAL A 566 18.91 -12.38 3.67
C VAL A 566 20.15 -12.50 4.55
N GLU A 567 21.19 -11.71 4.30
CA GLU A 567 22.38 -11.66 5.16
C GLU A 567 22.04 -11.22 6.59
N GLY A 568 21.22 -10.16 6.74
CA GLY A 568 20.74 -9.69 8.04
C GLY A 568 19.90 -10.73 8.80
N LEU A 569 19.21 -11.62 8.08
CA LEU A 569 18.43 -12.72 8.64
C LEU A 569 19.26 -13.96 9.00
N GLY A 570 20.55 -14.01 8.64
CA GLY A 570 21.46 -15.14 8.93
C GLY A 570 21.98 -15.87 7.69
N GLY A 571 21.83 -15.29 6.50
CA GLY A 571 22.43 -15.76 5.25
C GLY A 571 22.00 -17.17 4.85
N ALA A 572 22.95 -17.95 4.30
CA ALA A 572 22.70 -19.31 3.81
C ALA A 572 22.10 -20.25 4.88
N ALA A 573 22.49 -20.09 6.15
CA ALA A 573 21.95 -20.88 7.26
C ALA A 573 20.47 -20.59 7.51
N TRP A 574 20.07 -19.31 7.41
CA TRP A 574 18.67 -18.92 7.49
C TRP A 574 17.88 -19.45 6.30
N VAL A 575 18.39 -19.32 5.08
CA VAL A 575 17.76 -19.84 3.86
C VAL A 575 17.47 -21.33 3.97
N GLY A 576 18.43 -22.12 4.49
CA GLY A 576 18.24 -23.56 4.73
C GLY A 576 17.18 -23.90 5.79
N SER A 577 16.73 -22.93 6.59
CA SER A 577 15.73 -23.11 7.64
C SER A 577 14.31 -22.67 7.24
N VAL A 578 14.15 -21.96 6.12
CA VAL A 578 12.85 -21.44 5.70
C VAL A 578 11.93 -22.57 5.21
N PRO A 579 10.69 -22.67 5.73
CA PRO A 579 9.75 -23.68 5.27
C PRO A 579 9.27 -23.34 3.86
N MET A 580 9.57 -24.20 2.89
CA MET A 580 9.15 -24.03 1.48
C MET A 580 7.81 -24.70 1.14
N GLN A 581 7.17 -25.35 2.11
CA GLN A 581 5.83 -25.93 1.91
C GLN A 581 4.77 -24.84 1.81
N PRO A 582 3.65 -25.08 1.11
CA PRO A 582 2.56 -24.12 1.02
C PRO A 582 2.05 -23.69 2.39
N VAL A 583 1.99 -22.37 2.63
CA VAL A 583 1.40 -21.79 3.84
C VAL A 583 -0.11 -22.04 3.81
N PRO A 584 -0.68 -22.73 4.82
CA PRO A 584 -2.12 -22.94 4.88
C PRO A 584 -2.84 -21.61 5.15
N PRO A 585 -4.04 -21.39 4.59
CA PRO A 585 -4.78 -20.17 4.85
C PRO A 585 -5.18 -20.06 6.33
N PRO A 586 -5.00 -18.89 6.98
CA PRO A 586 -5.42 -18.68 8.36
C PRO A 586 -6.91 -18.92 8.60
N GLU A 587 -7.26 -19.74 9.59
CA GLU A 587 -8.66 -19.99 9.96
C GLU A 587 -9.18 -19.00 11.02
N ALA A 588 -10.44 -18.58 10.86
CA ALA A 588 -11.15 -17.73 11.82
C ALA A 588 -11.45 -18.44 13.16
N ALA A 589 -11.51 -19.78 13.15
CA ALA A 589 -11.90 -20.61 14.28
C ALA A 589 -10.70 -21.34 14.90
N ALA A 590 -9.84 -20.60 15.60
CA ALA A 590 -9.01 -21.20 16.65
C ALA A 590 -8.77 -20.18 17.75
N SER A 591 -9.58 -20.26 18.81
CA SER A 591 -9.22 -19.81 20.15
C SER A 591 -8.22 -20.80 20.77
N THR A 592 -7.10 -21.02 20.11
CA THR A 592 -5.95 -21.58 20.78
C THR A 592 -5.18 -20.39 21.32
N ALA A 593 -5.02 -20.33 22.65
CA ALA A 593 -4.06 -19.45 23.30
C ALA A 593 -2.75 -19.46 22.48
N PRO A 594 -2.05 -18.32 22.33
CA PRO A 594 -0.87 -18.22 21.47
C PRO A 594 0.02 -19.43 21.68
N GLY A 595 0.02 -20.32 20.68
CA GLY A 595 0.96 -21.42 20.63
C GLY A 595 2.31 -20.75 20.63
N THR A 596 3.10 -21.04 21.66
CA THR A 596 4.45 -20.51 21.81
C THR A 596 5.30 -21.15 20.71
N LEU A 597 5.18 -20.64 19.49
CA LEU A 597 6.34 -20.55 18.62
C LEU A 597 7.33 -19.77 19.45
N GLN A 598 8.34 -20.47 19.97
CA GLN A 598 9.45 -19.83 20.66
C GLN A 598 9.86 -18.67 19.75
N ARG A 599 9.75 -17.45 20.29
CA ARG A 599 10.26 -16.23 19.68
C ARG A 599 11.72 -16.54 19.35
N ARG A 600 12.00 -17.00 18.12
CA ARG A 600 13.36 -17.26 17.70
C ARG A 600 13.93 -15.87 17.61
N GLN A 601 14.76 -15.51 18.59
CA GLN A 601 15.61 -14.34 18.47
C GLN A 601 16.49 -14.59 17.25
N VAL A 602 16.04 -14.09 16.10
CA VAL A 602 16.93 -13.86 14.99
C VAL A 602 17.89 -12.79 15.53
N SER A 603 19.14 -13.17 15.77
CA SER A 603 20.16 -12.21 16.14
C SER A 603 20.36 -11.29 14.94
N HIS A 604 19.75 -10.11 14.98
CA HIS A 604 19.91 -9.12 13.92
C HIS A 604 21.36 -8.64 14.00
N ALA A 605 22.20 -9.11 13.08
CA ALA A 605 23.44 -8.40 12.81
C ALA A 605 23.02 -7.04 12.22
N ILE A 606 23.50 -5.93 12.79
CA ILE A 606 23.21 -4.59 12.25
C ILE A 606 23.76 -4.55 10.84
N SER A 607 22.87 -4.61 9.85
CA SER A 607 23.21 -4.45 8.44
C SER A 607 23.76 -3.03 8.25
N THR A 608 24.90 -2.90 7.57
CA THR A 608 25.54 -1.60 7.30
C THR A 608 24.91 -0.84 6.13
N SER A 609 23.86 -1.38 5.48
CA SER A 609 23.25 -0.79 4.28
C SER A 609 21.89 -0.11 4.50
N GLY A 610 21.24 -0.33 5.65
CA GLY A 610 19.92 0.23 5.99
C GLY A 610 19.97 1.53 6.80
N ASP A 611 18.79 2.07 7.13
CA ASP A 611 18.65 3.17 8.10
C ASP A 611 18.48 2.65 9.55
N ALA A 612 18.08 3.52 10.49
CA ALA A 612 18.03 3.18 11.91
C ALA A 612 16.79 2.36 12.32
N VAL A 613 15.86 2.10 11.41
CA VAL A 613 14.62 1.38 11.70
C VAL A 613 14.89 -0.12 11.74
N ALA A 614 14.49 -0.79 12.83
CA ALA A 614 14.71 -2.21 13.03
C ALA A 614 13.43 -3.07 13.03
N LYS A 615 12.27 -2.44 12.86
CA LYS A 615 10.96 -3.10 12.87
C LYS A 615 10.05 -2.55 11.79
N PHE A 616 9.25 -3.42 11.19
CA PHE A 616 8.30 -3.03 10.17
C PHE A 616 6.92 -2.78 10.78
N ASP A 617 6.72 -1.58 11.32
CA ASP A 617 5.44 -1.12 11.85
C ASP A 617 5.22 0.38 11.63
N GLU A 618 3.98 0.84 11.84
CA GLU A 618 3.59 2.23 11.59
C GLU A 618 4.41 3.26 12.38
N ILE A 619 4.83 2.92 13.60
CA ILE A 619 5.58 3.81 14.49
C ILE A 619 7.07 3.77 14.15
N SER A 620 7.61 2.56 13.98
CA SER A 620 9.03 2.38 13.65
C SER A 620 9.37 3.00 12.29
N ALA A 621 8.52 2.81 11.27
CA ALA A 621 8.73 3.36 9.94
C ALA A 621 8.71 4.91 9.90
N ALA A 622 8.04 5.56 10.85
CA ALA A 622 8.05 7.02 10.98
C ALA A 622 9.44 7.59 11.34
N GLY A 623 10.33 6.77 11.91
CA GLY A 623 11.72 7.11 12.18
C GLY A 623 12.66 6.87 11.00
N GLY A 624 12.14 6.38 9.87
CA GLY A 624 12.90 6.03 8.67
C GLY A 624 13.47 7.24 7.92
N SER A 625 14.56 7.00 7.21
CA SER A 625 15.32 8.02 6.48
C SER A 625 14.60 8.60 5.26
N LEU A 626 13.61 7.89 4.71
CA LEU A 626 12.77 8.38 3.60
C LEU A 626 11.74 9.41 4.07
N GLY A 627 11.53 9.54 5.38
CA GLY A 627 10.52 10.43 5.93
C GLY A 627 9.10 10.04 5.50
N ARG A 628 8.26 11.04 5.23
CA ARG A 628 6.87 10.86 4.77
C ARG A 628 6.73 11.39 3.34
N PHE A 629 6.22 10.57 2.42
CA PHE A 629 6.18 10.89 0.99
C PHE A 629 4.92 10.34 0.29
N PRO A 630 4.49 10.94 -0.85
CA PRO A 630 3.31 10.49 -1.58
C PRO A 630 3.59 9.29 -2.51
N GLY A 631 2.54 8.53 -2.87
CA GLY A 631 2.59 7.36 -3.75
C GLY A 631 3.36 7.56 -5.05
N GLN A 632 3.21 8.73 -5.67
CA GLN A 632 3.87 9.07 -6.93
C GLN A 632 5.41 9.05 -6.85
N GLN A 633 5.99 9.15 -5.65
CA GLN A 633 7.44 9.09 -5.46
C GLN A 633 7.98 7.65 -5.38
N VAL A 634 7.13 6.63 -5.24
CA VAL A 634 7.57 5.23 -5.07
C VAL A 634 8.43 4.76 -6.24
N MET A 635 7.99 4.96 -7.49
CA MET A 635 8.78 4.53 -8.66
C MET A 635 10.10 5.32 -8.81
N PRO A 636 10.14 6.66 -8.69
CA PRO A 636 11.39 7.42 -8.61
C PRO A 636 12.35 6.93 -7.51
N LEU A 637 11.84 6.63 -6.31
CA LEU A 637 12.63 6.10 -5.19
C LEU A 637 13.24 4.74 -5.54
N ILE A 638 12.44 3.81 -6.07
CA ILE A 638 12.93 2.49 -6.50
C ILE A 638 14.03 2.63 -7.55
N LYS A 639 13.83 3.48 -8.56
CA LYS A 639 14.83 3.67 -9.62
C LYS A 639 16.14 4.25 -9.09
N SER A 640 16.04 5.22 -8.18
CA SER A 640 17.20 5.84 -7.54
C SER A 640 17.94 4.82 -6.67
N PHE A 641 17.20 4.05 -5.86
CA PHE A 641 17.75 2.98 -5.02
C PHE A 641 18.54 1.96 -5.84
N MET A 642 18.01 1.56 -6.99
CA MET A 642 18.68 0.58 -7.85
C MET A 642 19.91 1.11 -8.57
N SER A 643 19.98 2.42 -8.82
CA SER A 643 21.11 3.05 -9.51
C SER A 643 22.30 3.29 -8.58
N LEU A 644 22.08 3.36 -7.27
CA LEU A 644 23.10 3.77 -6.29
C LEU A 644 24.26 2.77 -6.15
N ARG A 645 24.01 1.45 -6.13
CA ARG A 645 25.08 0.44 -6.03
C ARG A 645 25.84 0.26 -7.34
N THR A 646 25.19 0.46 -8.48
CA THR A 646 25.83 0.46 -9.80
C THR A 646 26.88 1.57 -9.91
N THR A 647 26.56 2.74 -9.35
CA THR A 647 27.45 3.91 -9.39
C THR A 647 28.64 3.75 -8.44
N LEU A 648 28.44 3.22 -7.24
CA LEU A 648 29.53 2.99 -6.26
C LEU A 648 30.53 1.92 -6.74
N SER A 649 30.07 0.90 -7.47
CA SER A 649 30.95 -0.10 -8.10
C SER A 649 31.81 0.52 -9.23
N ALA A 650 31.25 1.47 -10.00
CA ALA A 650 31.96 2.11 -11.12
C ALA A 650 33.01 3.16 -10.70
N TYR A 651 32.91 3.73 -9.49
CA TYR A 651 33.90 4.69 -8.96
C TYR A 651 34.98 4.03 -8.09
N GLY A 652 34.88 2.72 -7.84
CA GLY A 652 35.83 1.94 -7.03
C GLY A 652 36.94 1.23 -7.82
N SER A 653 37.03 1.43 -9.15
CA SER A 653 38.06 0.84 -10.02
C SER A 653 39.19 1.81 -10.37
#